data_AF-A0A354RCP0-F1
#
_entry.id   AF-A0A354RCP0-F1
#
_cell.length_a   1.000
_cell.length_b   1.000
_cell.length_c   1.000
_cell.angle_alpha   90.00
_cell.angle_beta   90.00
_cell.angle_gamma   90.00
#
_symmetry.space_group_name_H-M   'P 1'
#
loop_
_entity.id
_entity.type
_entity.pdbx_description
1 polymer ?
#
loop_
_entity_poly.entity_id
_entity_poly.type
_entity_poly.pdbx_seq_one_letter_code
_entity_poly.pdbx_strand_id
1 'polypeptide(L)'
;MDMGMKSFSTYYRALSASLAMMTAESSLVANDHSFFEMRIRPVLAEKCYECHSAKAAKIKGGLRLDHIDFMKRGGDSGPVLVEGKPEESLLIQAIRYDDPDFQMPPKEKLDQRTLSDFEQWILQGASWPDEPTPQLASSSKRSSFQIEKRIREHWSWRPISKSKVPVVEGENLSEIDSFIRARLKTDGLIPAEEADKRTWLRRVSYDLTGLPPSVEEINQFLGDPSADSHKRVVERLLGSVHFGEKWARHWMDLVRYAETCGHEFDYPLEHSHEYRDYLIRAFNGDVPYDQFLKEHVAGDLMADPRRHSTEKFNESIIGTGFWYFHEAVHAPTDPKQDNADRMESQLDVFGKTFLGLTIGCARCHDHKFDAISEKDYYSLASYMQGSTRQEYPLDDGGKRSEIARQLSKFAEEAFTKLTHSKLDKGRPSEYWKLASELLKPSQSESFEGDPWKGNLIADFEEGLEGWKPVGKAFGKSPQRQTSGRNPVTNYHGKGWAGSLISGGDKWTGELHSPTFRITERFMNFLVAGGSRLKVGVELWIDGERKLVSRGSNKENFTSRTWDLKDYFGFEAQIRLIDSETGSWGHIHADRFVLSATPVSVARKIPIPPFQELERLAHAHGLSPDVLESWCKHFKNEKNLNALSGNFEKEKNSFAGLTKAEENFFLNSIPFADFKSDEIPEGWRATGEAFKADGNQRLSLSGTAILTNPETFNSSARGIRRVGNLRSPHFKIEHDHILIKANSNKAFVRVVIDNFHMAIYNGLLFNGTLIKEANSDGEFKWFSLNTSKYKGHWAYLEVVDKGQDAFIEIDQVRFANGGAGRSPQSDLSYLFKQTDLVGEDLPEALDGFYERMPH
;
A
#
# COMPACT_ATOMS: atom_id res chain seq x y z
N MET A 1 -39.76 0.12 -71.00
CA MET A 1 -40.55 0.26 -69.76
C MET A 1 -40.23 1.62 -69.20
N ASP A 2 -41.26 2.46 -69.13
CA ASP A 2 -41.26 3.91 -68.82
C ASP A 2 -40.71 4.23 -67.41
N MET A 3 -40.02 5.34 -67.12
CA MET A 3 -40.22 6.79 -67.38
C MET A 3 -41.20 7.51 -66.42
N GLY A 4 -40.78 8.71 -65.95
CA GLY A 4 -41.61 9.75 -65.29
C GLY A 4 -41.25 10.01 -63.81
N MET A 5 -40.69 11.17 -63.41
CA MET A 5 -41.25 12.56 -63.30
C MET A 5 -42.08 12.79 -62.03
N LYS A 6 -41.65 13.64 -61.08
CA LYS A 6 -41.61 15.14 -61.04
C LYS A 6 -42.96 15.81 -60.69
N SER A 7 -42.94 16.58 -59.58
CA SER A 7 -43.50 17.93 -59.36
C SER A 7 -44.91 18.30 -59.88
N PHE A 8 -45.76 18.93 -59.03
CA PHE A 8 -46.11 20.36 -59.14
C PHE A 8 -47.06 20.85 -58.03
N SER A 9 -47.31 22.16 -58.01
CA SER A 9 -47.91 22.97 -56.94
C SER A 9 -49.40 23.33 -57.17
N THR A 10 -49.85 24.34 -56.40
CA THR A 10 -50.80 25.43 -56.80
C THR A 10 -52.29 25.32 -56.40
N TYR A 11 -52.65 26.13 -55.39
CA TYR A 11 -53.72 27.16 -55.40
C TYR A 11 -55.22 26.85 -55.12
N TYR A 12 -55.68 27.54 -54.06
CA TYR A 12 -56.79 28.52 -54.04
C TYR A 12 -58.27 28.15 -53.76
N ARG A 13 -58.73 28.84 -52.70
CA ARG A 13 -59.92 29.72 -52.59
C ARG A 13 -61.29 29.18 -52.13
N ALA A 14 -61.62 29.69 -50.93
CA ALA A 14 -62.73 30.60 -50.65
C ALA A 14 -64.18 30.08 -50.61
N LEU A 15 -64.86 30.38 -49.50
CA LEU A 15 -65.94 31.38 -49.32
C LEU A 15 -66.30 31.34 -47.81
N SER A 16 -66.91 32.31 -47.14
CA SER A 16 -66.90 33.79 -47.15
C SER A 16 -68.07 34.23 -46.24
N ALA A 17 -67.78 35.15 -45.31
CA ALA A 17 -68.66 36.22 -44.86
C ALA A 17 -69.85 35.98 -43.89
N SER A 18 -70.03 37.04 -43.08
CA SER A 18 -71.26 37.53 -42.41
C SER A 18 -71.50 37.15 -40.94
N LEU A 19 -71.90 38.07 -40.04
CA LEU A 19 -71.87 39.55 -40.05
C LEU A 19 -72.25 40.09 -38.64
N ALA A 20 -71.48 41.06 -38.10
CA ALA A 20 -71.86 42.07 -37.07
C ALA A 20 -70.56 42.70 -36.52
N MET A 21 -70.04 43.89 -36.89
CA MET A 21 -70.58 45.20 -37.31
C MET A 21 -70.87 46.16 -36.14
N MET A 22 -70.32 47.39 -36.23
CA MET A 22 -70.29 48.50 -35.23
C MET A 22 -69.31 48.26 -34.05
N THR A 23 -68.34 49.12 -33.70
CA THR A 23 -67.93 50.49 -34.09
C THR A 23 -66.38 50.57 -34.15
N ALA A 24 -65.72 51.03 -35.23
CA ALA A 24 -65.56 52.40 -35.71
C ALA A 24 -64.53 53.27 -34.94
N GLU A 25 -63.36 53.46 -35.59
CA GLU A 25 -62.42 54.61 -35.54
C GLU A 25 -61.75 55.06 -34.23
N SER A 26 -60.55 54.51 -33.97
CA SER A 26 -59.30 55.19 -33.50
C SER A 26 -58.35 54.08 -33.00
N SER A 27 -57.10 53.92 -33.45
CA SER A 27 -56.26 54.71 -34.36
C SER A 27 -55.28 53.80 -35.11
N LEU A 28 -54.79 54.24 -36.27
CA LEU A 28 -53.62 53.63 -36.93
C LEU A 28 -52.35 54.02 -36.16
N VAL A 29 -52.07 53.32 -35.06
CA VAL A 29 -50.69 53.22 -34.56
C VAL A 29 -50.01 52.17 -35.42
N ALA A 30 -49.42 52.61 -36.53
CA ALA A 30 -48.35 51.83 -37.15
C ALA A 30 -47.30 51.58 -36.07
N ASN A 31 -46.81 50.34 -35.97
CA ASN A 31 -45.83 49.96 -34.96
C ASN A 31 -44.50 50.65 -35.31
N ASP A 32 -44.32 51.88 -34.81
CA ASP A 32 -43.24 52.76 -35.24
C ASP A 32 -41.94 52.37 -34.55
N HIS A 33 -41.32 51.33 -35.10
CA HIS A 33 -40.00 50.86 -34.68
C HIS A 33 -38.88 51.90 -34.92
N SER A 34 -39.17 53.07 -35.51
CA SER A 34 -38.17 54.10 -35.79
C SER A 34 -37.47 54.61 -34.52
N PHE A 35 -38.16 54.65 -33.38
CA PHE A 35 -37.52 54.97 -32.09
C PHE A 35 -36.45 53.93 -31.73
N PHE A 36 -36.80 52.65 -31.83
CA PHE A 36 -35.86 51.55 -31.57
C PHE A 36 -34.68 51.58 -32.55
N GLU A 37 -34.94 51.70 -33.85
CA GLU A 37 -33.89 51.74 -34.90
C GLU A 37 -32.95 52.94 -34.80
N MET A 38 -33.46 54.11 -34.41
CA MET A 38 -32.65 55.34 -34.32
C MET A 38 -32.00 55.58 -32.95
N ARG A 39 -32.56 55.07 -31.85
CA ARG A 39 -32.10 55.35 -30.48
C ARG A 39 -31.47 54.14 -29.79
N ILE A 40 -32.04 52.95 -29.98
CA ILE A 40 -31.74 51.77 -29.15
C ILE A 40 -30.81 50.79 -29.85
N ARG A 41 -31.16 50.34 -31.07
CA ARG A 41 -30.37 49.38 -31.84
C ARG A 41 -28.91 49.84 -32.06
N PRO A 42 -28.61 51.12 -32.36
CA PRO A 42 -27.22 51.57 -32.52
C PRO A 42 -26.39 51.40 -31.24
N VAL A 43 -26.96 51.71 -30.07
CA VAL A 43 -26.27 51.58 -28.78
C VAL A 43 -26.08 50.12 -28.39
N LEU A 44 -27.10 49.27 -28.60
CA LEU A 44 -26.98 47.83 -28.42
C LEU A 44 -25.87 47.24 -29.31
N ALA A 45 -25.79 47.68 -30.58
CA ALA A 45 -24.77 47.24 -31.52
C ALA A 45 -23.35 47.70 -31.14
N GLU A 46 -23.19 48.96 -30.72
CA GLU A 46 -21.88 49.52 -30.38
C GLU A 46 -21.36 49.04 -29.01
N LYS A 47 -22.23 48.99 -28.00
CA LYS A 47 -21.82 48.81 -26.59
C LYS A 47 -22.12 47.41 -26.03
N CYS A 48 -23.04 46.65 -26.62
CA CYS A 48 -23.54 45.40 -26.01
C CYS A 48 -23.25 44.13 -26.85
N TYR A 49 -23.36 44.21 -28.19
CA TYR A 49 -23.28 43.02 -29.05
C TYR A 49 -21.90 42.34 -29.11
N GLU A 50 -20.82 43.01 -28.69
CA GLU A 50 -19.48 42.41 -28.52
C GLU A 50 -19.52 41.18 -27.58
N CYS A 51 -20.36 41.23 -26.53
CA CYS A 51 -20.50 40.19 -25.49
C CYS A 51 -21.87 39.51 -25.46
N HIS A 52 -22.90 40.07 -26.11
CA HIS A 52 -24.30 39.63 -25.96
C HIS A 52 -25.06 39.49 -27.31
N SER A 53 -24.44 38.92 -28.34
CA SER A 53 -25.08 38.67 -29.64
C SER A 53 -24.74 37.29 -30.21
N ALA A 54 -25.43 36.87 -31.28
CA ALA A 54 -25.12 35.65 -32.05
C ALA A 54 -23.71 35.67 -32.67
N LYS A 55 -23.12 36.86 -32.81
CA LYS A 55 -21.79 37.10 -33.38
C LYS A 55 -20.71 37.33 -32.31
N ALA A 56 -21.08 37.38 -31.03
CA ALA A 56 -20.14 37.53 -29.92
C ALA A 56 -19.20 36.31 -29.84
N ALA A 57 -17.90 36.56 -29.73
CA ALA A 57 -16.89 35.49 -29.61
C ALA A 57 -17.04 34.68 -28.30
N LYS A 58 -17.59 35.31 -27.25
CA LYS A 58 -18.02 34.66 -26.01
C LYS A 58 -19.27 35.37 -25.51
N ILE A 59 -20.37 34.63 -25.38
CA ILE A 59 -21.61 35.12 -24.76
C ILE A 59 -21.41 35.15 -23.24
N LYS A 60 -21.67 36.29 -22.60
CA LYS A 60 -21.58 36.44 -21.14
C LYS A 60 -22.95 36.24 -20.47
N GLY A 61 -22.97 35.55 -19.33
CA GLY A 61 -24.16 35.36 -18.48
C GLY A 61 -25.35 34.70 -19.20
N GLY A 62 -25.09 33.83 -20.18
CA GLY A 62 -26.13 33.25 -21.06
C GLY A 62 -26.90 34.25 -21.94
N LEU A 63 -26.61 35.56 -21.81
CA LEU A 63 -27.50 36.63 -22.22
C LEU A 63 -27.27 37.09 -23.67
N ARG A 64 -28.39 37.28 -24.38
CA ARG A 64 -28.46 37.70 -25.79
C ARG A 64 -29.39 38.92 -25.91
N LEU A 65 -28.89 40.00 -26.48
CA LEU A 65 -29.56 41.31 -26.61
C LEU A 65 -29.85 41.70 -28.06
N ASP A 66 -29.54 40.83 -29.01
CA ASP A 66 -29.70 41.01 -30.46
C ASP A 66 -31.01 40.45 -31.02
N HIS A 67 -31.96 40.08 -30.14
CA HIS A 67 -33.34 39.76 -30.50
C HIS A 67 -34.27 39.88 -29.29
N ILE A 68 -35.49 40.38 -29.50
CA ILE A 68 -36.46 40.65 -28.44
C ILE A 68 -36.80 39.40 -27.60
N ASP A 69 -36.99 38.24 -28.23
CA ASP A 69 -37.30 36.98 -27.52
C ASP A 69 -36.19 36.53 -26.56
N PHE A 70 -34.94 36.86 -26.88
CA PHE A 70 -33.82 36.55 -25.99
C PHE A 70 -33.73 37.53 -24.83
N MET A 71 -34.10 38.79 -25.03
CA MET A 71 -34.20 39.78 -23.94
C MET A 71 -35.34 39.43 -22.97
N LYS A 72 -36.48 38.98 -23.50
CA LYS A 72 -37.63 38.49 -22.71
C LYS A 72 -37.33 37.19 -21.96
N ARG A 73 -36.57 36.27 -22.56
CA ARG A 73 -36.10 35.05 -21.89
C ARG A 73 -35.03 35.35 -20.83
N GLY A 74 -34.15 36.29 -21.12
CA GLY A 74 -33.03 36.67 -20.28
C GLY A 74 -31.84 35.72 -20.36
N GLY A 75 -30.95 35.88 -19.38
CA GLY A 75 -29.74 35.07 -19.20
C GLY A 75 -29.78 34.25 -17.91
N ASP A 76 -28.61 33.94 -17.36
CA ASP A 76 -28.45 33.14 -16.14
C ASP A 76 -29.12 33.79 -14.90
N SER A 77 -29.32 35.11 -14.93
CA SER A 77 -30.01 35.91 -13.90
C SER A 77 -31.52 36.11 -14.15
N GLY A 78 -32.09 35.48 -15.19
CA GLY A 78 -33.49 35.64 -15.58
C GLY A 78 -33.75 36.77 -16.59
N PRO A 79 -35.03 37.07 -16.90
CA PRO A 79 -35.47 38.05 -17.90
C PRO A 79 -34.83 39.43 -17.72
N VAL A 80 -34.24 39.97 -18.78
CA VAL A 80 -33.64 41.33 -18.72
C VAL A 80 -34.59 42.44 -19.13
N LEU A 81 -35.71 42.08 -19.74
CA LEU A 81 -36.70 42.99 -20.27
C LEU A 81 -38.10 42.59 -19.81
N VAL A 82 -38.79 43.51 -19.13
CA VAL A 82 -40.19 43.40 -18.73
C VAL A 82 -40.96 44.54 -19.42
N GLU A 83 -41.80 44.20 -20.40
CA GLU A 83 -42.50 45.18 -21.24
C GLU A 83 -43.38 46.13 -20.39
N GLY A 84 -43.30 47.43 -20.66
CA GLY A 84 -44.01 48.47 -19.92
C GLY A 84 -43.45 48.78 -18.53
N LYS A 85 -42.38 48.08 -18.09
CA LYS A 85 -41.83 48.22 -16.73
C LYS A 85 -40.30 48.39 -16.71
N PRO A 86 -39.81 49.64 -16.88
CA PRO A 86 -38.37 49.93 -16.81
C PRO A 86 -37.74 49.51 -15.47
N GLU A 87 -38.38 49.81 -14.35
CA GLU A 87 -37.86 49.54 -13.00
C GLU A 87 -37.72 48.03 -12.67
N GLU A 88 -38.59 47.19 -13.25
CA GLU A 88 -38.52 45.71 -13.10
C GLU A 88 -37.59 45.05 -14.13
N SER A 89 -37.01 45.81 -15.07
CA SER A 89 -36.15 45.29 -16.13
C SER A 89 -34.67 45.32 -15.72
N LEU A 90 -34.03 44.14 -15.58
CA LEU A 90 -32.61 44.04 -15.22
C LEU A 90 -31.69 44.81 -16.17
N LEU A 91 -32.10 45.00 -17.44
CA LEU A 91 -31.36 45.84 -18.40
C LEU A 91 -31.16 47.27 -17.87
N ILE A 92 -32.21 47.90 -17.33
CA ILE A 92 -32.16 49.26 -16.79
C ILE A 92 -31.27 49.32 -15.53
N GLN A 93 -31.44 48.34 -14.63
CA GLN A 93 -30.65 48.25 -13.40
C GLN A 93 -29.15 48.14 -13.70
N ALA A 94 -28.78 47.31 -14.68
CA ALA A 94 -27.39 47.14 -15.11
C ALA A 94 -26.77 48.40 -15.76
N ILE A 95 -27.54 49.13 -16.60
CA ILE A 95 -27.05 50.35 -17.27
C ILE A 95 -27.08 51.60 -16.38
N ARG A 96 -27.95 51.64 -15.35
CA ARG A 96 -27.96 52.73 -14.35
C ARG A 96 -26.76 52.72 -13.41
N TYR A 97 -26.03 51.61 -13.28
CA TYR A 97 -24.87 51.44 -12.38
C TYR A 97 -25.23 51.54 -10.88
N ASP A 98 -26.48 51.23 -10.51
CA ASP A 98 -26.94 51.33 -9.12
C ASP A 98 -26.34 50.24 -8.22
N ASP A 99 -25.93 49.11 -8.79
CA ASP A 99 -25.20 48.01 -8.14
C ASP A 99 -23.77 47.89 -8.73
N PRO A 100 -22.69 48.01 -7.91
CA PRO A 100 -21.31 47.86 -8.34
C PRO A 100 -20.96 46.52 -9.01
N ASP A 101 -21.59 45.42 -8.60
CA ASP A 101 -21.29 44.07 -9.10
C ASP A 101 -22.08 43.72 -10.38
N PHE A 102 -22.99 44.60 -10.82
CA PHE A 102 -23.91 44.37 -11.95
C PHE A 102 -23.80 45.40 -13.10
N GLN A 103 -22.75 46.23 -13.09
CA GLN A 103 -22.58 47.36 -14.03
C GLN A 103 -22.29 46.93 -15.48
N MET A 104 -23.09 47.42 -16.44
CA MET A 104 -22.90 47.17 -17.88
C MET A 104 -23.21 48.44 -18.71
N PRO A 105 -22.43 48.82 -19.74
CA PRO A 105 -21.29 48.11 -20.32
C PRO A 105 -19.98 48.38 -19.55
N PRO A 106 -19.19 47.36 -19.19
CA PRO A 106 -18.17 47.43 -18.12
C PRO A 106 -16.96 48.34 -18.37
N LYS A 107 -16.89 49.03 -19.53
CA LYS A 107 -15.85 49.98 -19.87
C LYS A 107 -16.25 51.43 -19.54
N GLU A 108 -17.54 51.78 -19.68
CA GLU A 108 -18.03 53.16 -19.61
C GLU A 108 -19.56 53.17 -19.43
N LYS A 109 -20.05 53.98 -18.47
CA LYS A 109 -21.49 54.17 -18.24
C LYS A 109 -22.12 54.93 -19.41
N LEU A 110 -23.31 54.52 -19.84
CA LEU A 110 -24.08 55.22 -20.87
C LEU A 110 -24.46 56.64 -20.39
N ASP A 111 -24.54 57.59 -21.32
CA ASP A 111 -24.96 58.96 -20.99
C ASP A 111 -26.43 59.02 -20.56
N GLN A 112 -26.79 60.04 -19.79
CA GLN A 112 -28.12 60.17 -19.19
C GLN A 112 -29.26 60.21 -20.22
N ARG A 113 -29.02 60.73 -21.42
CA ARG A 113 -30.04 60.79 -22.48
C ARG A 113 -30.27 59.40 -23.06
N THR A 114 -29.19 58.66 -23.32
CA THR A 114 -29.26 57.27 -23.78
C THR A 114 -29.96 56.38 -22.75
N LEU A 115 -29.65 56.55 -21.45
CA LEU A 115 -30.38 55.87 -20.36
C LEU A 115 -31.89 56.16 -20.40
N SER A 116 -32.27 57.43 -20.53
CA SER A 116 -33.68 57.83 -20.65
C SER A 116 -34.35 57.29 -21.93
N ASP A 117 -33.63 57.21 -23.05
CA ASP A 117 -34.15 56.61 -24.29
C ASP A 117 -34.46 55.10 -24.08
N PHE A 118 -33.59 54.36 -23.38
CA PHE A 118 -33.86 52.95 -23.00
C PHE A 118 -35.06 52.81 -22.07
N GLU A 119 -35.15 53.63 -21.01
CA GLU A 119 -36.30 53.62 -20.09
C GLU A 119 -37.61 53.91 -20.83
N GLN A 120 -37.61 54.92 -21.70
CA GLN A 120 -38.76 55.29 -22.52
C GLN A 120 -39.16 54.16 -23.48
N TRP A 121 -38.20 53.51 -24.14
CA TRP A 121 -38.47 52.39 -25.06
C TRP A 121 -39.14 51.22 -24.34
N ILE A 122 -38.64 50.83 -23.15
CA ILE A 122 -39.24 49.75 -22.36
C ILE A 122 -40.65 50.13 -21.88
N LEU A 123 -40.83 51.38 -21.41
CA LEU A 123 -42.13 51.91 -20.98
C LEU A 123 -43.16 51.91 -22.12
N GLN A 124 -42.72 52.15 -23.36
CA GLN A 124 -43.53 52.08 -24.59
C GLN A 124 -43.77 50.63 -25.09
N GLY A 125 -43.51 49.61 -24.26
CA GLY A 125 -43.72 48.21 -24.59
C GLY A 125 -42.59 47.56 -25.38
N ALA A 126 -41.39 48.17 -25.39
CA ALA A 126 -40.18 47.63 -26.00
C ALA A 126 -40.33 47.21 -27.49
N SER A 127 -41.05 48.03 -28.26
CA SER A 127 -41.35 47.76 -29.67
C SER A 127 -40.08 47.44 -30.48
N TRP A 128 -40.10 46.31 -31.19
CA TRP A 128 -38.98 45.71 -31.93
C TRP A 128 -39.52 45.19 -33.28
N PRO A 129 -38.80 45.36 -34.41
CA PRO A 129 -39.30 44.93 -35.73
C PRO A 129 -39.45 43.41 -35.86
N ASP A 130 -40.44 42.95 -36.62
CA ASP A 130 -40.57 41.53 -36.99
C ASP A 130 -39.37 41.07 -37.87
N GLU A 131 -38.33 40.57 -37.22
CA GLU A 131 -37.09 40.08 -37.85
C GLU A 131 -36.80 38.62 -37.48
N PRO A 132 -36.10 37.85 -38.33
CA PRO A 132 -35.83 36.45 -38.03
C PRO A 132 -34.82 36.31 -36.88
N THR A 133 -35.12 35.45 -35.92
CA THR A 133 -34.26 35.19 -34.76
C THR A 133 -32.82 34.85 -35.18
N PRO A 134 -31.80 35.64 -34.79
CA PRO A 134 -30.41 35.38 -35.14
C PRO A 134 -29.94 34.08 -34.52
N GLN A 135 -29.81 33.05 -35.37
CA GLN A 135 -29.12 31.82 -35.01
C GLN A 135 -27.70 32.17 -34.57
N LEU A 136 -27.20 31.50 -33.53
CA LEU A 136 -25.79 31.56 -33.15
C LEU A 136 -24.95 31.35 -34.42
N ALA A 137 -24.06 32.28 -34.75
CA ALA A 137 -23.04 32.02 -35.75
C ALA A 137 -22.27 30.81 -35.23
N SER A 138 -22.47 29.65 -35.88
CA SER A 138 -22.23 28.33 -35.27
C SER A 138 -20.89 28.34 -34.55
N SER A 139 -20.91 28.30 -33.21
CA SER A 139 -19.77 28.64 -32.35
C SER A 139 -18.53 27.99 -32.92
N SER A 140 -17.66 28.82 -33.53
CA SER A 140 -16.80 28.44 -34.66
C SER A 140 -16.21 27.06 -34.43
N LYS A 141 -16.80 26.02 -35.06
CA LYS A 141 -16.68 24.60 -34.65
C LYS A 141 -15.26 24.38 -34.17
N ARG A 142 -15.08 24.29 -32.84
CA ARG A 142 -13.78 24.42 -32.14
C ARG A 142 -12.73 23.74 -33.01
N SER A 143 -11.85 24.51 -33.65
CA SER A 143 -11.19 24.07 -34.89
C SER A 143 -10.59 22.69 -34.67
N SER A 144 -11.22 21.67 -35.28
CA SER A 144 -11.11 20.26 -34.85
C SER A 144 -9.65 19.94 -34.60
N PHE A 145 -9.25 19.57 -33.39
CA PHE A 145 -7.85 19.64 -32.97
C PHE A 145 -6.92 18.91 -33.96
N GLN A 146 -6.31 19.68 -34.88
CA GLN A 146 -5.56 19.14 -36.01
C GLN A 146 -4.17 18.75 -35.53
N ILE A 147 -4.05 17.57 -34.94
CA ILE A 147 -2.81 17.07 -34.35
C ILE A 147 -1.72 16.92 -35.43
N GLU A 148 -2.04 16.38 -36.61
CA GLU A 148 -1.09 16.19 -37.71
C GLU A 148 -0.66 17.52 -38.33
N LYS A 149 -1.52 18.55 -38.28
CA LYS A 149 -1.15 19.90 -38.70
C LYS A 149 -0.11 20.49 -37.74
N ARG A 150 -0.32 20.38 -36.43
CA ARG A 150 0.63 20.85 -35.40
C ARG A 150 1.98 20.15 -35.49
N ILE A 151 1.99 18.81 -35.64
CA ILE A 151 3.21 18.01 -35.84
C ILE A 151 3.98 18.52 -37.07
N ARG A 152 3.30 18.80 -38.19
CA ARG A 152 3.97 19.32 -39.40
C ARG A 152 4.44 20.76 -39.26
N GLU A 153 3.69 21.64 -38.61
CA GLU A 153 3.96 23.08 -38.59
C GLU A 153 5.00 23.50 -37.54
N HIS A 154 4.96 22.91 -36.34
CA HIS A 154 5.81 23.33 -35.22
C HIS A 154 7.18 22.64 -35.24
N TRP A 155 8.25 23.39 -35.00
CA TRP A 155 9.62 22.94 -35.20
C TRP A 155 10.06 21.82 -34.25
N SER A 156 9.57 21.81 -33.00
CA SER A 156 9.93 20.81 -31.98
C SER A 156 9.44 19.39 -32.31
N TRP A 157 8.46 19.28 -33.21
CA TRP A 157 7.88 18.00 -33.66
C TRP A 157 8.54 17.49 -34.96
N ARG A 158 9.59 18.16 -35.44
CA ARG A 158 10.38 17.78 -36.63
C ARG A 158 11.73 17.18 -36.22
N PRO A 159 12.31 16.25 -37.00
CA PRO A 159 13.66 15.74 -36.76
C PRO A 159 14.71 16.85 -36.74
N ILE A 160 15.67 16.77 -35.81
CA ILE A 160 16.78 17.73 -35.70
C ILE A 160 17.72 17.55 -36.89
N SER A 161 17.91 18.62 -37.67
CA SER A 161 18.86 18.68 -38.78
C SER A 161 20.15 19.40 -38.38
N LYS A 162 21.32 18.89 -38.79
CA LYS A 162 22.59 19.62 -38.61
C LYS A 162 22.60 20.90 -39.45
N SER A 163 22.67 22.05 -38.78
CA SER A 163 22.86 23.35 -39.42
C SER A 163 24.27 23.49 -40.00
N LYS A 164 24.40 24.19 -41.12
CA LYS A 164 25.72 24.56 -41.67
C LYS A 164 26.33 25.68 -40.83
N VAL A 165 27.51 25.43 -40.25
CA VAL A 165 28.25 26.43 -39.47
C VAL A 165 28.62 27.63 -40.36
N PRO A 166 28.37 28.89 -39.93
CA PRO A 166 28.76 30.08 -40.68
C PRO A 166 30.28 30.22 -40.76
N VAL A 167 30.79 30.66 -41.91
CA VAL A 167 32.20 31.04 -42.04
C VAL A 167 32.34 32.51 -41.68
N VAL A 168 33.07 32.79 -40.60
CA VAL A 168 33.29 34.14 -40.05
C VAL A 168 34.76 34.32 -39.65
N GLU A 169 35.22 35.56 -39.61
CA GLU A 169 36.61 35.91 -39.28
C GLU A 169 36.86 35.83 -37.76
N GLY A 170 37.91 35.11 -37.39
CA GLY A 170 38.40 34.97 -36.02
C GLY A 170 39.29 33.72 -35.88
N GLU A 171 40.26 33.76 -34.98
CA GLU A 171 41.10 32.61 -34.66
C GLU A 171 40.38 31.67 -33.69
N ASN A 172 40.56 30.35 -33.87
CA ASN A 172 40.12 29.28 -32.94
C ASN A 172 38.66 29.33 -32.46
N LEU A 173 37.74 29.90 -33.26
CA LEU A 173 36.31 29.95 -32.93
C LEU A 173 35.71 28.55 -32.82
N SER A 174 34.89 28.30 -31.79
CA SER A 174 34.02 27.12 -31.79
C SER A 174 32.90 27.24 -32.84
N GLU A 175 32.20 26.13 -33.11
CA GLU A 175 31.01 26.17 -33.97
C GLU A 175 29.95 27.13 -33.42
N ILE A 176 29.78 27.18 -32.09
CA ILE A 176 28.83 28.07 -31.40
C ILE A 176 29.24 29.54 -31.56
N ASP A 177 30.52 29.85 -31.33
CA ASP A 177 31.05 31.21 -31.49
C ASP A 177 30.91 31.71 -32.93
N SER A 178 31.01 30.80 -33.91
CA SER A 178 30.82 31.11 -35.32
C SER A 178 29.38 31.56 -35.63
N PHE A 179 28.38 30.91 -35.03
CA PHE A 179 26.98 31.38 -35.09
C PHE A 179 26.78 32.72 -34.39
N ILE A 180 27.34 32.89 -33.18
CA ILE A 180 27.22 34.14 -32.41
C ILE A 180 27.86 35.31 -33.16
N ARG A 181 29.11 35.15 -33.65
CA ARG A 181 29.82 36.20 -34.41
C ARG A 181 29.13 36.52 -35.73
N ALA A 182 28.54 35.54 -36.42
CA ALA A 182 27.75 35.81 -37.62
C ALA A 182 26.54 36.72 -37.31
N ARG A 183 25.86 36.48 -36.19
CA ARG A 183 24.76 37.34 -35.74
C ARG A 183 25.23 38.73 -35.32
N LEU A 184 26.27 38.82 -34.48
CA LEU A 184 26.84 40.10 -34.04
C LEU A 184 27.28 40.97 -35.24
N LYS A 185 27.98 40.39 -36.22
CA LYS A 185 28.39 41.08 -37.46
C LYS A 185 27.20 41.58 -38.28
N THR A 186 26.09 40.84 -38.30
CA THR A 186 24.84 41.24 -38.96
C THR A 186 24.16 42.41 -38.24
N ASP A 187 24.17 42.40 -36.91
CA ASP A 187 23.54 43.42 -36.07
C ASP A 187 24.44 44.65 -35.80
N GLY A 188 25.65 44.68 -36.38
CA GLY A 188 26.61 45.78 -36.19
C GLY A 188 27.25 45.82 -34.80
N LEU A 189 27.20 44.73 -34.05
CA LEU A 189 27.70 44.60 -32.68
C LEU A 189 29.12 44.01 -32.65
N ILE A 190 29.91 44.45 -31.66
CA ILE A 190 31.27 43.98 -31.39
C ILE A 190 31.21 43.03 -30.18
N PRO A 191 31.93 41.88 -30.18
CA PRO A 191 32.06 41.03 -29.00
C PRO A 191 32.63 41.79 -27.79
N ALA A 192 32.26 41.37 -26.58
CA ALA A 192 32.90 41.85 -25.36
C ALA A 192 34.36 41.36 -25.28
N GLU A 193 35.19 42.08 -24.51
CA GLU A 193 36.56 41.66 -24.19
C GLU A 193 36.58 40.34 -23.41
N GLU A 194 37.63 39.55 -23.60
CA GLU A 194 37.82 38.30 -22.84
C GLU A 194 38.05 38.59 -21.34
N ALA A 195 37.55 37.69 -20.48
CA ALA A 195 37.76 37.80 -19.05
C ALA A 195 39.24 37.50 -18.70
N ASP A 196 39.81 38.28 -17.78
CA ASP A 196 41.14 37.97 -17.25
C ASP A 196 41.17 36.58 -16.59
N LYS A 197 42.34 35.94 -16.58
CA LYS A 197 42.52 34.58 -16.02
C LYS A 197 41.92 34.41 -14.62
N ARG A 198 42.04 35.40 -13.73
CA ARG A 198 41.54 35.29 -12.33
C ARG A 198 40.01 35.35 -12.30
N THR A 199 39.41 36.25 -13.08
CA THR A 199 37.94 36.33 -13.23
C THR A 199 37.37 35.09 -13.91
N TRP A 200 38.03 34.59 -14.97
CA TRP A 200 37.63 33.37 -15.66
C TRP A 200 37.69 32.15 -14.74
N LEU A 201 38.81 31.92 -14.05
CA LEU A 201 38.98 30.81 -13.11
C LEU A 201 37.91 30.83 -12.01
N ARG A 202 37.65 32.01 -11.43
CA ARG A 202 36.59 32.16 -10.42
C ARG A 202 35.22 31.76 -10.96
N ARG A 203 34.85 32.18 -12.18
CA ARG A 203 33.56 31.85 -12.80
C ARG A 203 33.44 30.34 -13.03
N VAL A 204 34.38 29.76 -13.78
CA VAL A 204 34.33 28.34 -14.16
C VAL A 204 34.34 27.39 -12.95
N SER A 205 35.02 27.73 -11.85
CA SER A 205 34.93 26.96 -10.60
C SER A 205 33.53 27.02 -9.98
N TYR A 206 32.94 28.21 -9.83
CA TYR A 206 31.57 28.32 -9.30
C TYR A 206 30.51 27.68 -10.22
N ASP A 207 30.72 27.72 -11.54
CA ASP A 207 29.81 27.14 -12.52
C ASP A 207 29.87 25.60 -12.48
N LEU A 208 31.07 25.01 -12.48
CA LEU A 208 31.26 23.55 -12.54
C LEU A 208 31.14 22.85 -11.18
N THR A 209 31.69 23.40 -10.09
CA THR A 209 31.72 22.75 -8.77
C THR A 209 30.96 23.50 -7.68
N GLY A 210 30.48 24.72 -7.96
CA GLY A 210 29.81 25.55 -6.95
C GLY A 210 30.73 26.15 -5.89
N LEU A 211 32.04 25.91 -5.98
CA LEU A 211 33.04 26.32 -4.99
C LEU A 211 34.03 27.33 -5.58
N PRO A 212 34.61 28.24 -4.76
CA PRO A 212 35.72 29.07 -5.20
C PRO A 212 37.00 28.22 -5.42
N PRO A 213 37.90 28.64 -6.34
CA PRO A 213 39.22 28.03 -6.47
C PRO A 213 40.09 28.32 -5.24
N SER A 214 41.01 27.41 -4.91
CA SER A 214 41.98 27.61 -3.81
C SER A 214 43.05 28.65 -4.19
N VAL A 215 43.82 29.13 -3.19
CA VAL A 215 44.93 30.07 -3.44
C VAL A 215 46.03 29.41 -4.29
N GLU A 216 46.30 28.13 -4.03
CA GLU A 216 47.25 27.29 -4.75
C GLU A 216 46.82 27.12 -6.21
N GLU A 217 45.54 26.82 -6.45
CA GLU A 217 44.96 26.69 -7.79
C GLU A 217 45.00 27.99 -8.59
N ILE A 218 44.71 29.13 -7.94
CA ILE A 218 44.84 30.46 -8.52
C ILE A 218 46.29 30.71 -8.95
N ASN A 219 47.25 30.47 -8.05
CA ASN A 219 48.66 30.71 -8.33
C ASN A 219 49.18 29.80 -9.44
N GLN A 220 48.76 28.52 -9.46
CA GLN A 220 49.10 27.56 -10.50
C GLN A 220 48.57 28.01 -11.87
N PHE A 221 47.29 28.38 -11.97
CA PHE A 221 46.69 28.77 -13.25
C PHE A 221 47.21 30.13 -13.78
N LEU A 222 47.46 31.09 -12.89
CA LEU A 222 48.08 32.36 -13.28
C LEU A 222 49.53 32.16 -13.75
N GLY A 223 50.28 31.27 -13.09
CA GLY A 223 51.67 30.94 -13.44
C GLY A 223 51.84 30.00 -14.65
N ASP A 224 50.80 29.30 -15.09
CA ASP A 224 50.87 28.37 -16.23
C ASP A 224 50.85 29.10 -17.60
N PRO A 225 51.93 29.07 -18.39
CA PRO A 225 51.99 29.70 -19.70
C PRO A 225 51.44 28.80 -20.82
N SER A 226 51.00 27.58 -20.52
CA SER A 226 50.63 26.58 -21.52
C SER A 226 49.36 26.96 -22.27
N ALA A 227 49.35 26.71 -23.59
CA ALA A 227 48.20 27.01 -24.46
C ALA A 227 46.93 26.22 -24.09
N ASP A 228 47.08 25.09 -23.40
CA ASP A 228 46.00 24.22 -22.91
C ASP A 228 45.64 24.46 -21.42
N SER A 229 46.20 25.49 -20.77
CA SER A 229 45.98 25.81 -19.35
C SER A 229 44.50 25.89 -18.95
N HIS A 230 43.66 26.54 -19.77
CA HIS A 230 42.21 26.61 -19.57
C HIS A 230 41.55 25.21 -19.61
N LYS A 231 41.96 24.37 -20.56
CA LYS A 231 41.44 23.01 -20.72
C LYS A 231 41.79 22.15 -19.51
N ARG A 232 43.04 22.22 -19.01
CA ARG A 232 43.49 21.51 -17.80
C ARG A 232 42.67 21.89 -16.56
N VAL A 233 42.30 23.17 -16.42
CA VAL A 233 41.41 23.62 -15.35
C VAL A 233 40.01 23.00 -15.48
N VAL A 234 39.42 23.00 -16.69
CA VAL A 234 38.11 22.40 -16.92
C VAL A 234 38.12 20.89 -16.66
N GLU A 235 39.09 20.14 -17.20
CA GLU A 235 39.23 18.69 -16.97
C GLU A 235 39.37 18.37 -15.47
N ARG A 236 40.15 19.17 -14.73
CA ARG A 236 40.30 19.03 -13.27
C ARG A 236 39.00 19.30 -12.50
N LEU A 237 38.20 20.29 -12.93
CA LEU A 237 36.94 20.65 -12.30
C LEU A 237 35.83 19.62 -12.61
N LEU A 238 35.76 19.12 -13.84
CA LEU A 238 34.86 18.03 -14.24
C LEU A 238 35.21 16.72 -13.52
N GLY A 239 36.50 16.43 -13.31
CA GLY A 239 36.96 15.29 -12.52
C GLY A 239 36.86 15.46 -10.99
N SER A 240 36.27 16.56 -10.50
CA SER A 240 36.07 16.79 -9.07
C SER A 240 34.77 16.16 -8.58
N VAL A 241 34.79 15.52 -7.40
CA VAL A 241 33.56 14.98 -6.77
C VAL A 241 32.45 16.04 -6.59
N HIS A 242 32.85 17.31 -6.43
CA HIS A 242 31.97 18.45 -6.27
C HIS A 242 31.21 18.83 -7.57
N PHE A 243 31.64 18.33 -8.73
CA PHE A 243 30.89 18.48 -9.98
C PHE A 243 29.52 17.81 -9.88
N GLY A 244 29.49 16.53 -9.49
CA GLY A 244 28.25 15.79 -9.27
C GLY A 244 27.38 16.39 -8.19
N GLU A 245 27.96 16.87 -7.07
CA GLU A 245 27.21 17.58 -6.01
C GLU A 245 26.54 18.86 -6.52
N LYS A 246 27.25 19.64 -7.34
CA LYS A 246 26.76 20.88 -7.94
C LYS A 246 25.64 20.63 -8.96
N TRP A 247 25.81 19.65 -9.85
CA TRP A 247 24.84 19.38 -10.91
C TRP A 247 23.64 18.55 -10.46
N ALA A 248 23.82 17.62 -9.51
CA ALA A 248 22.72 16.88 -8.91
C ALA A 248 21.69 17.82 -8.25
N ARG A 249 22.13 18.92 -7.62
CA ARG A 249 21.22 19.93 -7.06
C ARG A 249 20.26 20.52 -8.10
N HIS A 250 20.78 20.92 -9.26
CA HIS A 250 19.96 21.48 -10.34
C HIS A 250 18.96 20.44 -10.88
N TRP A 251 19.34 19.16 -10.90
CA TRP A 251 18.43 18.08 -11.27
C TRP A 251 17.36 17.80 -10.20
N MET A 252 17.74 17.85 -8.91
CA MET A 252 16.84 17.70 -7.77
C MET A 252 15.71 18.74 -7.78
N ASP A 253 16.01 19.99 -8.14
CA ASP A 253 15.01 21.05 -8.33
C ASP A 253 13.97 20.68 -9.41
N LEU A 254 14.42 20.08 -10.53
CA LEU A 254 13.56 19.69 -11.65
C LEU A 254 12.61 18.51 -11.34
N VAL A 255 12.95 17.68 -10.35
CA VAL A 255 12.11 16.55 -9.92
C VAL A 255 11.42 16.77 -8.58
N ARG A 256 11.49 17.98 -8.02
CA ARG A 256 10.93 18.34 -6.69
C ARG A 256 11.46 17.44 -5.57
N TYR A 257 12.74 17.10 -5.60
CA TYR A 257 13.36 16.29 -4.55
C TYR A 257 13.10 16.91 -3.17
N ALA A 258 12.67 16.07 -2.23
CA ALA A 258 12.49 16.43 -0.84
C ALA A 258 12.90 15.27 0.06
N GLU A 259 13.30 15.57 1.29
CA GLU A 259 13.56 14.58 2.33
C GLU A 259 12.34 14.37 3.25
N THR A 260 11.27 15.15 3.04
CA THR A 260 9.99 15.09 3.74
C THR A 260 8.79 15.36 2.81
N CYS A 261 7.57 15.08 3.27
CA CYS A 261 6.34 15.28 2.48
C CYS A 261 5.79 16.72 2.51
N GLY A 262 6.17 17.54 3.50
CA GLY A 262 5.89 18.99 3.56
C GLY A 262 4.43 19.46 3.66
N HIS A 263 3.43 18.58 3.63
CA HIS A 263 2.01 18.95 3.51
C HIS A 263 1.19 18.63 4.78
N GLU A 264 0.66 19.68 5.43
CA GLU A 264 -0.02 19.70 6.75
C GLU A 264 0.84 19.20 7.93
N PHE A 265 1.59 18.13 7.73
CA PHE A 265 2.50 17.47 8.66
C PHE A 265 3.81 17.13 7.93
N ASP A 266 4.93 17.26 8.64
CA ASP A 266 6.26 17.09 8.04
C ASP A 266 6.84 15.71 8.36
N TYR A 267 6.46 14.70 7.55
CA TYR A 267 6.95 13.33 7.68
C TYR A 267 8.12 13.04 6.73
N PRO A 268 9.16 12.29 7.16
CA PRO A 268 10.29 11.96 6.32
C PRO A 268 9.91 11.04 5.15
N LEU A 269 10.51 11.30 3.99
CA LEU A 269 10.50 10.40 2.85
C LEU A 269 11.61 9.36 3.04
N GLU A 270 11.20 8.12 3.34
CA GLU A 270 12.11 6.99 3.57
C GLU A 270 13.07 6.81 2.40
N HIS A 271 14.37 6.73 2.70
CA HIS A 271 15.46 6.51 1.75
C HIS A 271 15.59 7.53 0.60
N SER A 272 14.97 8.71 0.70
CA SER A 272 15.11 9.81 -0.28
C SER A 272 16.57 10.10 -0.67
N HIS A 273 17.47 10.15 0.31
CA HIS A 273 18.91 10.38 0.11
C HIS A 273 19.58 9.42 -0.89
N GLU A 274 19.08 8.18 -1.06
CA GLU A 274 19.62 7.24 -2.05
C GLU A 274 19.48 7.80 -3.48
N TYR A 275 18.40 8.55 -3.76
CA TYR A 275 18.18 9.22 -5.03
C TYR A 275 19.14 10.39 -5.24
N ARG A 276 19.33 11.24 -4.21
CA ARG A 276 20.33 12.32 -4.24
C ARG A 276 21.72 11.76 -4.54
N ASP A 277 22.10 10.70 -3.84
CA ASP A 277 23.45 10.13 -3.95
C ASP A 277 23.62 9.37 -5.28
N TYR A 278 22.55 8.74 -5.81
CA TYR A 278 22.47 8.23 -7.19
C TYR A 278 22.73 9.34 -8.22
N LEU A 279 22.12 10.52 -8.09
CA LEU A 279 22.36 11.63 -9.02
C LEU A 279 23.82 12.09 -8.98
N ILE A 280 24.38 12.27 -7.78
CA ILE A 280 25.78 12.68 -7.60
C ILE A 280 26.72 11.67 -8.27
N ARG A 281 26.46 10.37 -8.10
CA ARG A 281 27.22 9.29 -8.77
C ARG A 281 27.01 9.29 -10.29
N ALA A 282 25.80 9.53 -10.78
CA ALA A 282 25.50 9.56 -12.22
C ALA A 282 26.19 10.73 -12.94
N PHE A 283 26.19 11.93 -12.35
CA PHE A 283 26.90 13.09 -12.90
C PHE A 283 28.43 12.93 -12.81
N ASN A 284 28.97 12.48 -11.68
CA ASN A 284 30.42 12.22 -11.54
C ASN A 284 30.91 11.04 -12.42
N GLY A 285 30.01 10.13 -12.78
CA GLY A 285 30.29 8.99 -13.66
C GLY A 285 30.06 9.26 -15.16
N ASP A 286 29.69 10.49 -15.54
CA ASP A 286 29.34 10.88 -16.91
C ASP A 286 28.35 9.89 -17.58
N VAL A 287 27.28 9.53 -16.86
CA VAL A 287 26.28 8.59 -17.38
C VAL A 287 25.60 9.19 -18.63
N PRO A 288 25.60 8.49 -19.78
CA PRO A 288 25.00 9.00 -21.01
C PRO A 288 23.56 9.44 -20.80
N TYR A 289 23.19 10.61 -21.33
CA TYR A 289 21.88 11.22 -21.07
C TYR A 289 20.69 10.32 -21.48
N ASP A 290 20.84 9.52 -22.55
CA ASP A 290 19.80 8.59 -22.97
C ASP A 290 19.63 7.40 -22.00
N GLN A 291 20.73 6.94 -21.39
CA GLN A 291 20.72 5.95 -20.32
C GLN A 291 20.08 6.56 -19.06
N PHE A 292 20.55 7.73 -18.63
CA PHE A 292 20.03 8.46 -17.47
C PHE A 292 18.50 8.70 -17.58
N LEU A 293 18.01 9.09 -18.76
CA LEU A 293 16.58 9.21 -19.06
C LEU A 293 15.81 7.88 -18.89
N LYS A 294 16.35 6.77 -19.44
CA LYS A 294 15.73 5.44 -19.30
C LYS A 294 15.66 4.98 -17.84
N GLU A 295 16.70 5.24 -17.06
CA GLU A 295 16.75 4.90 -15.63
C GLU A 295 15.65 5.61 -14.83
N HIS A 296 15.38 6.88 -15.13
CA HIS A 296 14.28 7.61 -14.49
C HIS A 296 12.91 7.05 -14.88
N VAL A 297 12.67 6.83 -16.18
CA VAL A 297 11.35 6.43 -16.68
C VAL A 297 11.01 4.97 -16.36
N ALA A 298 11.99 4.07 -16.44
CA ALA A 298 11.76 2.62 -16.40
C ALA A 298 12.97 1.81 -15.88
N GLY A 299 13.75 2.38 -14.95
CA GLY A 299 14.95 1.75 -14.38
C GLY A 299 14.71 0.42 -13.64
N ASP A 300 13.48 0.17 -13.21
CA ASP A 300 12.98 -1.09 -12.65
C ASP A 300 12.71 -2.17 -13.70
N LEU A 301 12.43 -1.78 -14.96
CA LEU A 301 12.13 -2.66 -16.09
C LEU A 301 13.35 -2.95 -16.98
N MET A 302 14.53 -2.42 -16.65
CA MET A 302 15.75 -2.63 -17.44
C MET A 302 16.29 -4.06 -17.30
N ALA A 303 16.43 -4.75 -18.42
CA ALA A 303 16.98 -6.12 -18.47
C ALA A 303 18.47 -6.18 -18.11
N ASP A 304 19.25 -5.17 -18.52
CA ASP A 304 20.65 -4.97 -18.13
C ASP A 304 20.80 -3.60 -17.46
N PRO A 305 20.53 -3.50 -16.14
CA PRO A 305 20.59 -2.24 -15.42
C PRO A 305 22.04 -1.91 -15.02
N ARG A 306 22.36 -0.61 -15.03
CA ARG A 306 23.63 -0.08 -14.52
C ARG A 306 23.81 -0.51 -13.07
N ARG A 307 25.04 -0.92 -12.72
CA ARG A 307 25.40 -1.40 -11.39
C ARG A 307 26.27 -0.41 -10.66
N HIS A 308 26.12 -0.33 -9.34
CA HIS A 308 27.04 0.44 -8.51
C HIS A 308 28.47 -0.12 -8.65
N SER A 309 29.45 0.75 -8.83
CA SER A 309 30.81 0.36 -9.24
C SER A 309 31.51 -0.54 -8.23
N THR A 310 31.39 -0.24 -6.94
CA THR A 310 31.90 -1.05 -5.81
C THR A 310 30.84 -2.05 -5.33
N GLU A 311 29.72 -1.54 -4.82
CA GLU A 311 28.63 -2.30 -4.15
C GLU A 311 27.74 -3.16 -5.07
N LYS A 312 27.87 -3.11 -6.40
CA LYS A 312 27.19 -4.01 -7.38
C LYS A 312 25.65 -4.06 -7.37
N PHE A 313 24.96 -3.32 -6.50
CA PHE A 313 23.51 -3.19 -6.53
C PHE A 313 23.01 -2.55 -7.85
N ASN A 314 21.73 -2.71 -8.16
CA ASN A 314 21.08 -2.05 -9.30
C ASN A 314 20.96 -0.54 -9.02
N GLU A 315 21.70 0.29 -9.75
CA GLU A 315 21.59 1.76 -9.69
C GLU A 315 20.36 2.27 -10.45
N SER A 316 20.09 1.69 -11.63
CA SER A 316 19.05 2.18 -12.54
C SER A 316 17.68 2.28 -11.89
N ILE A 317 17.30 1.32 -11.03
CA ILE A 317 16.01 1.33 -10.32
C ILE A 317 15.82 2.56 -9.43
N ILE A 318 16.90 3.14 -8.89
CA ILE A 318 16.83 4.33 -8.02
C ILE A 318 16.27 5.52 -8.81
N GLY A 319 16.59 5.64 -10.12
CA GLY A 319 16.07 6.69 -10.98
C GLY A 319 14.54 6.78 -10.99
N THR A 320 13.82 5.66 -10.81
CA THR A 320 12.35 5.63 -10.74
C THR A 320 11.77 6.30 -9.48
N GLY A 321 12.61 6.62 -8.48
CA GLY A 321 12.19 7.31 -7.26
C GLY A 321 11.53 8.67 -7.51
N PHE A 322 11.88 9.34 -8.61
CA PHE A 322 11.33 10.66 -8.97
C PHE A 322 9.80 10.67 -9.09
N TRP A 323 9.19 9.56 -9.51
CA TRP A 323 7.74 9.40 -9.61
C TRP A 323 7.01 9.53 -8.27
N TYR A 324 7.74 9.47 -7.15
CA TYR A 324 7.19 9.55 -5.78
C TYR A 324 7.58 10.84 -5.06
N PHE A 325 8.30 11.77 -5.71
CA PHE A 325 8.49 13.13 -5.22
C PHE A 325 7.29 14.00 -5.64
N HIS A 326 6.25 13.94 -4.81
CA HIS A 326 5.04 14.73 -4.91
C HIS A 326 4.60 15.19 -3.51
N GLU A 327 3.77 16.23 -3.45
CA GLU A 327 3.05 16.62 -2.24
C GLU A 327 2.16 15.45 -1.77
N ALA A 328 2.16 15.13 -0.47
CA ALA A 328 1.50 13.91 0.02
C ALA A 328 0.76 14.14 1.35
N VAL A 329 -0.54 13.82 1.37
CA VAL A 329 -1.39 13.97 2.56
C VAL A 329 -1.33 12.74 3.45
N HIS A 330 -1.15 12.93 4.76
CA HIS A 330 -1.08 11.85 5.74
C HIS A 330 -2.41 11.07 5.93
N ALA A 331 -3.54 11.71 5.62
CA ALA A 331 -4.89 11.16 5.66
C ALA A 331 -5.83 12.00 4.77
N PRO A 332 -5.86 11.78 3.45
CA PRO A 332 -6.74 12.53 2.57
C PRO A 332 -8.21 12.29 2.91
N THR A 333 -8.99 13.36 2.93
CA THR A 333 -10.44 13.32 3.12
C THR A 333 -11.16 12.77 1.89
N ASP A 334 -10.59 12.99 0.69
CA ASP A 334 -10.97 12.33 -0.57
C ASP A 334 -9.75 11.63 -1.20
N PRO A 335 -9.62 10.29 -1.06
CA PRO A 335 -8.53 9.53 -1.66
C PRO A 335 -8.50 9.54 -3.20
N LYS A 336 -9.63 9.82 -3.87
CA LYS A 336 -9.69 9.90 -5.34
C LYS A 336 -9.17 11.23 -5.84
N GLN A 337 -9.44 12.31 -5.11
CA GLN A 337 -8.82 13.60 -5.37
C GLN A 337 -7.30 13.52 -5.14
N ASP A 338 -6.85 13.02 -3.98
CA ASP A 338 -5.42 12.81 -3.68
C ASP A 338 -4.72 12.01 -4.79
N ASN A 339 -5.29 10.87 -5.21
CA ASN A 339 -4.72 10.09 -6.30
C ASN A 339 -4.70 10.83 -7.64
N ALA A 340 -5.69 11.69 -7.93
CA ALA A 340 -5.72 12.51 -9.15
C ALA A 340 -4.68 13.65 -9.13
N ASP A 341 -4.49 14.30 -7.97
CA ASP A 341 -3.51 15.37 -7.77
C ASP A 341 -2.08 14.80 -7.83
N ARG A 342 -1.85 13.63 -7.22
CA ARG A 342 -0.58 12.87 -7.35
C ARG A 342 -0.29 12.48 -8.80
N MET A 343 -1.31 12.03 -9.54
CA MET A 343 -1.21 11.68 -10.95
C MET A 343 -0.83 12.89 -11.81
N GLU A 344 -1.50 14.04 -11.60
CA GLU A 344 -1.15 15.27 -12.30
C GLU A 344 0.29 15.71 -12.00
N SER A 345 0.69 15.65 -10.74
CA SER A 345 2.04 15.99 -10.28
C SER A 345 3.11 15.11 -10.95
N GLN A 346 2.85 13.81 -11.13
CA GLN A 346 3.74 12.90 -11.87
C GLN A 346 3.87 13.30 -13.35
N LEU A 347 2.74 13.56 -14.01
CA LEU A 347 2.69 13.94 -15.43
C LEU A 347 3.33 15.31 -15.68
N ASP A 348 3.15 16.27 -14.77
CA ASP A 348 3.68 17.62 -14.92
C ASP A 348 5.22 17.64 -14.89
N VAL A 349 5.85 16.96 -13.93
CA VAL A 349 7.32 16.82 -13.90
C VAL A 349 7.81 15.94 -15.05
N PHE A 350 7.14 14.85 -15.39
CA PHE A 350 7.55 14.04 -16.55
C PHE A 350 7.57 14.87 -17.85
N GLY A 351 6.50 15.62 -18.10
CA GLY A 351 6.38 16.51 -19.25
C GLY A 351 7.45 17.61 -19.26
N LYS A 352 7.57 18.37 -18.17
CA LYS A 352 8.49 19.52 -18.12
C LYS A 352 9.96 19.12 -18.11
N THR A 353 10.34 18.13 -17.30
CA THR A 353 11.74 17.78 -17.02
C THR A 353 12.36 16.89 -18.08
N PHE A 354 11.59 15.96 -18.65
CA PHE A 354 12.12 14.96 -19.58
C PHE A 354 11.68 15.17 -21.04
N LEU A 355 10.50 15.75 -21.27
CA LEU A 355 10.03 16.06 -22.63
C LEU A 355 10.20 17.53 -23.03
N GLY A 356 10.37 18.44 -22.05
CA GLY A 356 10.36 19.89 -22.29
C GLY A 356 8.97 20.44 -22.67
N LEU A 357 7.89 19.75 -22.31
CA LEU A 357 6.52 20.03 -22.75
C LEU A 357 5.58 20.28 -21.56
N THR A 358 4.72 21.29 -21.67
CA THR A 358 3.74 21.66 -20.63
C THR A 358 2.48 20.79 -20.69
N ILE A 359 2.65 19.47 -20.59
CA ILE A 359 1.56 18.50 -20.83
C ILE A 359 0.36 18.68 -19.89
N GLY A 360 0.55 19.23 -18.69
CA GLY A 360 -0.53 19.55 -17.74
C GLY A 360 -1.60 20.49 -18.29
N CYS A 361 -1.30 21.34 -19.28
CA CYS A 361 -2.33 22.15 -19.95
C CYS A 361 -3.35 21.30 -20.73
N ALA A 362 -3.00 20.07 -21.12
CA ALA A 362 -3.90 19.15 -21.80
C ALA A 362 -4.96 18.50 -20.87
N ARG A 363 -4.83 18.68 -19.54
CA ARG A 363 -5.75 18.11 -18.53
C ARG A 363 -7.22 18.53 -18.69
N CYS A 364 -7.48 19.74 -19.20
CA CYS A 364 -8.83 20.33 -19.21
C CYS A 364 -9.34 20.70 -20.61
N HIS A 365 -8.48 20.61 -21.63
CA HIS A 365 -8.75 20.88 -23.03
C HIS A 365 -7.53 20.47 -23.87
N ASP A 366 -7.66 20.25 -25.18
CA ASP A 366 -6.50 20.01 -26.05
C ASP A 366 -5.44 21.12 -25.94
N HIS A 367 -4.16 20.75 -26.00
CA HIS A 367 -3.07 21.67 -25.71
C HIS A 367 -3.04 22.88 -26.66
N LYS A 368 -2.76 24.07 -26.09
CA LYS A 368 -2.92 25.35 -26.80
C LYS A 368 -2.03 25.46 -28.04
N PHE A 369 -0.80 24.97 -27.95
CA PHE A 369 0.22 25.08 -29.00
C PHE A 369 0.64 23.70 -29.54
N ASP A 370 1.23 22.87 -28.68
CA ASP A 370 1.72 21.53 -29.02
C ASP A 370 0.66 20.53 -29.47
N ALA A 371 1.13 19.49 -30.16
CA ALA A 371 0.34 18.40 -30.71
C ALA A 371 -0.07 17.35 -29.68
N ILE A 372 -0.66 17.80 -28.55
CA ILE A 372 -1.11 16.95 -27.45
C ILE A 372 -2.60 17.19 -27.24
N SER A 373 -3.44 16.17 -27.44
CA SER A 373 -4.87 16.24 -27.16
C SER A 373 -5.17 15.96 -25.68
N GLU A 374 -6.37 16.32 -25.24
CA GLU A 374 -6.89 15.93 -23.91
C GLU A 374 -6.91 14.40 -23.76
N LYS A 375 -7.21 13.68 -24.85
CA LYS A 375 -7.17 12.22 -24.89
C LYS A 375 -5.76 11.67 -24.65
N ASP A 376 -4.72 12.32 -25.17
CA ASP A 376 -3.33 11.86 -24.99
C ASP A 376 -2.90 12.01 -23.52
N TYR A 377 -3.28 13.13 -22.87
CA TYR A 377 -3.07 13.35 -21.45
C TYR A 377 -3.72 12.25 -20.60
N TYR A 378 -5.02 11.98 -20.81
CA TYR A 378 -5.71 10.94 -20.04
C TYR A 378 -5.27 9.51 -20.39
N SER A 379 -4.74 9.28 -21.59
CA SER A 379 -4.11 7.99 -21.94
C SER A 379 -2.81 7.78 -21.17
N LEU A 380 -1.98 8.82 -21.02
CA LEU A 380 -0.76 8.77 -20.21
C LEU A 380 -1.07 8.69 -18.70
N ALA A 381 -2.11 9.40 -18.23
CA ALA A 381 -2.62 9.25 -16.87
C ALA A 381 -3.10 7.81 -16.59
N SER A 382 -3.80 7.17 -17.54
CA SER A 382 -4.21 5.78 -17.40
C SER A 382 -3.04 4.79 -17.37
N TYR A 383 -1.96 5.07 -18.12
CA TYR A 383 -0.73 4.27 -18.05
C TYR A 383 -0.09 4.38 -16.65
N MET A 384 0.09 5.62 -16.17
CA MET A 384 0.66 5.87 -14.86
C MET A 384 -0.24 5.39 -13.70
N GLN A 385 -1.57 5.37 -13.87
CA GLN A 385 -2.49 4.78 -12.90
C GLN A 385 -2.38 3.23 -12.84
N GLY A 386 -1.85 2.59 -13.88
CA GLY A 386 -1.43 1.19 -13.84
C GLY A 386 -0.09 0.94 -13.14
N SER A 387 0.66 2.00 -12.80
CA SER A 387 1.92 1.93 -12.04
C SER A 387 1.68 1.98 -10.53
N THR A 388 2.70 1.60 -9.76
CA THR A 388 2.58 1.35 -8.31
C THR A 388 3.89 1.59 -7.60
N ARG A 389 3.86 2.22 -6.42
CA ARG A 389 5.04 2.33 -5.55
C ARG A 389 5.49 0.94 -5.07
N GLN A 390 6.80 0.72 -5.08
CA GLN A 390 7.44 -0.46 -4.47
C GLN A 390 8.67 -0.03 -3.68
N GLU A 391 8.84 -0.61 -2.50
CA GLU A 391 10.13 -0.63 -1.79
C GLU A 391 11.04 -1.69 -2.44
N TYR A 392 12.24 -1.31 -2.85
CA TYR A 392 13.24 -2.21 -3.43
C TYR A 392 14.51 -2.25 -2.57
N PRO A 393 14.96 -3.43 -2.10
CA PRO A 393 16.14 -3.54 -1.26
C PRO A 393 17.43 -3.53 -2.11
N LEU A 394 18.32 -2.57 -1.83
CA LEU A 394 19.65 -2.53 -2.46
C LEU A 394 20.49 -3.75 -2.01
N ASP A 395 21.05 -4.48 -2.97
CA ASP A 395 21.87 -5.67 -2.72
C ASP A 395 23.37 -5.33 -2.72
N ASP A 396 23.84 -4.69 -1.64
CA ASP A 396 25.27 -4.39 -1.47
C ASP A 396 26.16 -5.65 -1.59
N GLY A 397 27.21 -5.50 -2.37
CA GLY A 397 28.15 -6.53 -2.81
C GLY A 397 27.57 -7.53 -3.81
N GLY A 398 26.30 -7.38 -4.24
CA GLY A 398 25.58 -8.41 -5.01
C GLY A 398 25.39 -9.72 -4.25
N LYS A 399 25.51 -9.69 -2.92
CA LYS A 399 25.64 -10.87 -2.05
C LYS A 399 24.38 -11.73 -2.09
N ARG A 400 23.18 -11.13 -2.06
CA ARG A 400 21.92 -11.88 -2.14
C ARG A 400 21.80 -12.58 -3.48
N SER A 401 22.11 -11.89 -4.59
CA SER A 401 22.06 -12.44 -5.95
C SER A 401 23.01 -13.63 -6.12
N GLU A 402 24.27 -13.49 -5.68
CA GLU A 402 25.26 -14.58 -5.80
C GLU A 402 24.89 -15.79 -4.92
N ILE A 403 24.44 -15.56 -3.68
CA ILE A 403 23.96 -16.65 -2.80
C ILE A 403 22.71 -17.32 -3.39
N ALA A 404 21.82 -16.59 -4.08
CA ALA A 404 20.68 -17.19 -4.79
C ALA A 404 21.14 -18.16 -5.88
N ARG A 405 22.06 -17.71 -6.74
CA ARG A 405 22.63 -18.50 -7.84
C ARG A 405 23.34 -19.76 -7.34
N GLN A 406 24.10 -19.65 -6.24
CA GLN A 406 24.76 -20.79 -5.61
C GLN A 406 23.74 -21.80 -5.05
N LEU A 407 22.71 -21.33 -4.34
CA LEU A 407 21.66 -22.18 -3.79
C LEU A 407 20.84 -22.90 -4.87
N SER A 408 20.44 -22.20 -5.93
CA SER A 408 19.73 -22.82 -7.07
C SER A 408 20.57 -23.94 -7.70
N LYS A 409 21.88 -23.69 -7.92
CA LYS A 409 22.80 -24.71 -8.43
C LYS A 409 22.92 -25.92 -7.48
N PHE A 410 23.01 -25.70 -6.17
CA PHE A 410 23.04 -26.81 -5.21
C PHE A 410 21.73 -27.61 -5.19
N ALA A 411 20.58 -26.95 -5.37
CA ALA A 411 19.27 -27.60 -5.47
C ALA A 411 19.18 -28.48 -6.73
N GLU A 412 19.61 -27.98 -7.90
CA GLU A 412 19.71 -28.75 -9.15
C GLU A 412 20.62 -29.99 -9.01
N GLU A 413 21.81 -29.82 -8.42
CA GLU A 413 22.77 -30.91 -8.20
C GLU A 413 22.23 -31.97 -7.20
N ALA A 414 21.47 -31.56 -6.19
CA ALA A 414 20.83 -32.47 -5.24
C ALA A 414 19.66 -33.24 -5.87
N PHE A 415 18.80 -32.55 -6.63
CA PHE A 415 17.64 -33.14 -7.28
C PHE A 415 18.04 -34.23 -8.30
N THR A 416 19.10 -33.96 -9.08
CA THR A 416 19.67 -34.91 -10.06
C THR A 416 20.16 -36.22 -9.40
N LYS A 417 20.59 -36.17 -8.12
CA LYS A 417 21.04 -37.36 -7.37
C LYS A 417 19.86 -38.14 -6.77
N LEU A 418 18.78 -37.46 -6.38
CA LEU A 418 17.61 -38.06 -5.74
C LEU A 418 16.74 -38.89 -6.69
N THR A 419 16.70 -38.58 -7.98
CA THR A 419 15.89 -39.29 -8.98
C THR A 419 16.31 -40.74 -9.29
N HIS A 420 17.36 -41.26 -8.63
CA HIS A 420 17.93 -42.59 -8.90
C HIS A 420 17.68 -43.65 -7.81
N SER A 421 17.08 -43.33 -6.66
CA SER A 421 16.80 -44.30 -5.59
C SER A 421 15.38 -44.86 -5.63
N LYS A 422 15.26 -46.20 -5.75
CA LYS A 422 14.00 -46.92 -5.53
C LYS A 422 13.79 -47.15 -4.03
N LEU A 423 12.54 -47.04 -3.57
CA LEU A 423 12.12 -47.45 -2.23
C LEU A 423 10.97 -48.44 -2.33
N ASP A 424 11.13 -49.59 -1.68
CA ASP A 424 10.14 -50.65 -1.56
C ASP A 424 9.41 -50.61 -0.21
N LYS A 425 8.34 -51.41 -0.08
CA LYS A 425 7.33 -51.33 0.99
C LYS A 425 7.58 -52.29 2.15
N GLY A 426 7.48 -51.78 3.39
CA GLY A 426 6.83 -52.48 4.51
C GLY A 426 7.70 -53.36 5.43
N ARG A 427 7.62 -53.15 6.75
CA ARG A 427 8.47 -53.64 7.86
C ARG A 427 8.62 -52.58 8.97
N PRO A 428 7.92 -52.56 10.15
CA PRO A 428 8.15 -51.53 11.16
C PRO A 428 9.58 -51.58 11.69
N SER A 429 10.25 -50.43 11.76
CA SER A 429 11.68 -50.42 12.05
C SER A 429 12.03 -50.71 13.49
N GLU A 430 13.32 -50.99 13.68
CA GLU A 430 13.93 -51.13 15.01
C GLU A 430 13.98 -49.78 15.76
N TYR A 431 13.98 -48.62 15.10
CA TYR A 431 13.93 -47.31 15.78
C TYR A 431 12.61 -47.12 16.54
N TRP A 432 11.48 -47.43 15.89
CA TRP A 432 10.15 -47.31 16.48
C TRP A 432 10.01 -48.22 17.71
N LYS A 433 10.47 -49.47 17.60
CA LYS A 433 10.48 -50.45 18.70
C LYS A 433 11.34 -49.97 19.86
N LEU A 434 12.59 -49.60 19.59
CA LEU A 434 13.57 -49.21 20.61
C LEU A 434 13.17 -47.91 21.34
N ALA A 435 12.70 -46.90 20.61
CA ALA A 435 12.20 -45.65 21.21
C ALA A 435 10.93 -45.87 22.06
N SER A 436 10.04 -46.77 21.62
CA SER A 436 8.86 -47.16 22.41
C SER A 436 9.26 -47.84 23.72
N GLU A 437 10.28 -48.71 23.72
CA GLU A 437 10.76 -49.36 24.94
C GLU A 437 11.47 -48.40 25.90
N LEU A 438 12.31 -47.50 25.38
CA LEU A 438 13.04 -46.50 26.18
C LEU A 438 12.12 -45.51 26.90
N LEU A 439 10.89 -45.34 26.41
CA LEU A 439 9.90 -44.40 26.94
C LEU A 439 8.70 -45.10 27.59
N LYS A 440 8.73 -46.43 27.75
CA LYS A 440 7.79 -47.14 28.63
C LYS A 440 7.96 -46.61 30.06
N PRO A 441 6.88 -46.23 30.77
CA PRO A 441 6.99 -45.73 32.13
C PRO A 441 7.62 -46.77 33.07
N SER A 442 8.76 -46.45 33.68
CA SER A 442 9.20 -47.13 34.90
C SER A 442 8.18 -46.88 36.02
N GLN A 443 8.13 -47.80 36.99
CA GLN A 443 7.10 -47.79 38.05
C GLN A 443 7.04 -46.43 38.76
N SER A 444 5.85 -45.85 38.83
CA SER A 444 5.65 -44.52 39.41
C SER A 444 5.77 -44.52 40.93
N GLU A 445 6.46 -43.52 41.47
CA GLU A 445 6.31 -43.12 42.88
C GLU A 445 4.82 -42.88 43.17
N SER A 446 4.23 -43.73 44.02
CA SER A 446 2.88 -43.55 44.55
C SER A 446 2.95 -42.66 45.79
N PHE A 447 2.30 -41.51 45.74
CA PHE A 447 2.19 -40.60 46.87
C PHE A 447 0.85 -40.83 47.59
N GLU A 448 0.90 -41.38 48.81
CA GLU A 448 -0.28 -41.49 49.67
C GLU A 448 -0.42 -40.22 50.53
N GLY A 449 -1.60 -39.59 50.48
CA GLY A 449 -1.91 -38.39 51.26
C GLY A 449 -3.00 -37.53 50.63
N ASP A 450 -3.40 -36.47 51.34
CA ASP A 450 -4.26 -35.41 50.79
C ASP A 450 -3.37 -34.25 50.31
N PRO A 451 -3.31 -33.95 49.00
CA PRO A 451 -2.46 -32.89 48.47
C PRO A 451 -2.91 -31.47 48.86
N TRP A 452 -4.12 -31.31 49.39
CA TRP A 452 -4.61 -30.04 49.93
C TRP A 452 -4.43 -29.92 51.44
N LYS A 453 -3.75 -30.89 52.07
CA LYS A 453 -3.36 -30.87 53.48
C LYS A 453 -1.87 -30.51 53.59
N GLY A 454 -1.59 -29.43 54.30
CA GLY A 454 -0.25 -28.86 54.42
C GLY A 454 -0.28 -27.41 54.92
N ASN A 455 0.75 -26.65 54.61
CA ASN A 455 0.86 -25.22 54.95
C ASN A 455 0.10 -24.38 53.91
N LEU A 456 -0.98 -23.72 54.33
CA LEU A 456 -1.80 -22.85 53.48
C LEU A 456 -1.11 -21.49 53.28
N ILE A 457 -0.90 -21.10 52.02
CA ILE A 457 -0.27 -19.82 51.63
C ILE A 457 -1.31 -18.77 51.22
N ALA A 458 -2.42 -19.21 50.60
CA ALA A 458 -3.62 -18.41 50.39
C ALA A 458 -4.83 -19.29 50.00
N ASP A 459 -6.03 -18.96 50.47
CA ASP A 459 -7.31 -19.46 49.94
C ASP A 459 -8.27 -18.36 49.46
N PHE A 460 -7.94 -17.09 49.70
CA PHE A 460 -8.72 -15.92 49.26
C PHE A 460 -10.18 -15.90 49.74
N GLU A 461 -10.53 -16.60 50.83
CA GLU A 461 -11.90 -16.67 51.32
C GLU A 461 -12.37 -15.38 51.99
N GLU A 462 -11.54 -14.83 52.89
CA GLU A 462 -11.87 -13.66 53.72
C GLU A 462 -11.21 -12.36 53.22
N GLY A 463 -10.09 -12.46 52.50
CA GLY A 463 -9.33 -11.31 52.02
C GLY A 463 -8.16 -11.72 51.11
N LEU A 464 -7.29 -10.78 50.75
CA LEU A 464 -6.11 -11.07 49.94
C LEU A 464 -4.90 -11.56 50.77
N GLU A 465 -5.05 -11.87 52.06
CA GLU A 465 -4.02 -12.51 52.89
C GLU A 465 -2.62 -11.83 52.83
N GLY A 466 -2.62 -10.50 52.78
CA GLY A 466 -1.39 -9.70 52.67
C GLY A 466 -0.79 -9.62 51.27
N TRP A 467 -1.37 -10.28 50.26
CA TRP A 467 -0.99 -10.12 48.86
C TRP A 467 -1.28 -8.70 48.37
N LYS A 468 -0.35 -8.11 47.63
CA LYS A 468 -0.38 -6.70 47.23
C LYS A 468 -0.54 -6.56 45.71
N PRO A 469 -1.56 -5.83 45.23
CA PRO A 469 -1.69 -5.54 43.81
C PRO A 469 -0.69 -4.45 43.38
N VAL A 470 -0.07 -4.65 42.22
CA VAL A 470 0.84 -3.71 41.54
C VAL A 470 0.25 -3.42 40.16
N GLY A 471 -0.10 -2.18 39.86
CA GLY A 471 -0.84 -1.82 38.64
C GLY A 471 -2.36 -1.80 38.84
N LYS A 472 -3.13 -2.12 37.78
CA LYS A 472 -4.59 -1.93 37.74
C LYS A 472 -5.41 -3.20 37.52
N ALA A 473 -4.79 -4.30 37.09
CA ALA A 473 -5.45 -5.57 36.83
C ALA A 473 -6.14 -6.17 38.09
N PHE A 474 -5.48 -6.11 39.24
CA PHE A 474 -5.96 -6.78 40.46
C PHE A 474 -6.66 -5.81 41.43
N GLY A 475 -7.77 -6.27 42.01
CA GLY A 475 -8.53 -5.53 43.03
C GLY A 475 -7.87 -5.53 44.41
N LYS A 476 -8.53 -4.87 45.38
CA LYS A 476 -8.12 -4.89 46.81
C LYS A 476 -8.80 -5.98 47.66
N SER A 477 -9.63 -6.81 47.04
CA SER A 477 -10.38 -7.91 47.65
C SER A 477 -10.47 -9.08 46.69
N PRO A 478 -10.63 -10.32 47.18
CA PRO A 478 -10.94 -11.48 46.36
C PRO A 478 -12.17 -11.23 45.45
N GLN A 479 -12.15 -11.82 44.26
CA GLN A 479 -13.31 -11.88 43.40
C GLN A 479 -14.27 -12.96 43.90
N ARG A 480 -15.58 -12.68 43.87
CA ARG A 480 -16.65 -13.67 44.09
C ARG A 480 -17.58 -13.80 42.88
N GLN A 481 -17.39 -12.92 41.90
CA GLN A 481 -18.05 -12.84 40.61
C GLN A 481 -17.02 -12.26 39.63
N THR A 482 -17.07 -12.67 38.37
CA THR A 482 -16.20 -12.14 37.30
C THR A 482 -16.90 -11.00 36.55
N SER A 483 -16.12 -10.10 35.95
CA SER A 483 -16.64 -9.14 34.95
C SER A 483 -16.70 -9.72 33.53
N GLY A 484 -16.16 -10.93 33.33
CA GLY A 484 -16.20 -11.67 32.08
C GLY A 484 -17.60 -12.18 31.70
N ARG A 485 -17.78 -12.54 30.41
CA ARG A 485 -19.05 -13.08 29.89
C ARG A 485 -19.33 -14.53 30.32
N ASN A 486 -18.28 -15.28 30.68
CA ASN A 486 -18.36 -16.68 31.07
C ASN A 486 -18.29 -16.77 32.61
N PRO A 487 -19.07 -17.64 33.27
CA PRO A 487 -18.93 -17.85 34.70
C PRO A 487 -17.60 -18.52 35.04
N VAL A 488 -16.96 -18.10 36.13
CA VAL A 488 -15.79 -18.76 36.71
C VAL A 488 -16.25 -19.93 37.57
N THR A 489 -15.70 -21.12 37.33
CA THR A 489 -16.13 -22.39 37.93
C THR A 489 -14.98 -23.21 38.49
N ASN A 490 -15.27 -24.16 39.38
CA ASN A 490 -14.32 -25.06 40.05
C ASN A 490 -13.25 -24.38 40.95
N TYR A 491 -13.43 -23.12 41.34
CA TYR A 491 -12.69 -22.55 42.47
C TYR A 491 -13.16 -23.20 43.78
N HIS A 492 -12.36 -23.07 44.83
CA HIS A 492 -12.64 -23.57 46.16
C HIS A 492 -13.32 -22.46 47.00
N GLY A 493 -14.32 -22.82 47.80
CA GLY A 493 -14.95 -21.87 48.73
C GLY A 493 -15.84 -20.81 48.07
N LYS A 494 -15.57 -19.54 48.38
CA LYS A 494 -16.38 -18.34 48.11
C LYS A 494 -15.62 -17.28 47.32
N GLY A 495 -14.30 -17.29 47.29
CA GLY A 495 -13.46 -16.26 46.66
C GLY A 495 -12.33 -16.82 45.81
N TRP A 496 -11.70 -15.96 45.00
CA TRP A 496 -10.44 -16.26 44.31
C TRP A 496 -9.66 -14.96 44.01
N ALA A 497 -8.36 -15.09 43.73
CA ALA A 497 -7.56 -13.99 43.21
C ALA A 497 -7.66 -13.92 41.68
N GLY A 498 -7.96 -12.75 41.12
CA GLY A 498 -8.14 -12.62 39.67
C GLY A 498 -7.98 -11.21 39.13
N SER A 499 -7.53 -11.12 37.88
CA SER A 499 -7.30 -9.85 37.18
C SER A 499 -8.48 -9.35 36.36
N LEU A 500 -9.53 -10.17 36.16
CA LEU A 500 -10.70 -9.81 35.37
C LEU A 500 -11.70 -8.99 36.19
N ILE A 501 -11.29 -7.79 36.62
CA ILE A 501 -12.08 -6.88 37.46
C ILE A 501 -12.98 -5.93 36.62
N SER A 502 -13.71 -5.04 37.29
CA SER A 502 -14.53 -3.99 36.66
C SER A 502 -13.69 -3.13 35.68
N GLY A 503 -13.88 -3.37 34.38
CA GLY A 503 -13.08 -2.79 33.30
C GLY A 503 -12.67 -3.78 32.20
N GLY A 504 -12.68 -5.09 32.50
CA GLY A 504 -12.35 -6.18 31.57
C GLY A 504 -10.84 -6.34 31.29
N ASP A 505 -10.48 -7.09 30.25
CA ASP A 505 -9.11 -7.36 29.74
C ASP A 505 -8.35 -6.11 29.22
N LYS A 506 -8.60 -4.93 29.78
CA LYS A 506 -7.98 -3.63 29.42
C LYS A 506 -6.89 -3.20 30.41
N TRP A 507 -6.86 -3.79 31.60
CA TRP A 507 -5.96 -3.40 32.67
C TRP A 507 -4.86 -4.43 32.83
N THR A 508 -3.62 -3.96 32.95
CA THR A 508 -2.47 -4.80 33.29
C THR A 508 -2.02 -4.55 34.74
N GLY A 509 -1.31 -5.52 35.29
CA GLY A 509 -0.79 -5.49 36.65
C GLY A 509 -0.43 -6.88 37.17
N GLU A 510 -0.07 -6.93 38.44
CA GLU A 510 0.40 -8.12 39.13
C GLU A 510 -0.21 -8.20 40.54
N LEU A 511 -0.26 -9.39 41.12
CA LEU A 511 -0.62 -9.60 42.53
C LEU A 511 0.50 -10.41 43.21
N HIS A 512 1.19 -9.80 44.16
CA HIS A 512 2.37 -10.38 44.82
C HIS A 512 2.03 -10.92 46.19
N SER A 513 2.39 -12.16 46.50
CA SER A 513 2.26 -12.72 47.85
C SER A 513 3.22 -12.06 48.85
N PRO A 514 2.98 -12.21 50.17
CA PRO A 514 4.05 -12.16 51.15
C PRO A 514 5.16 -13.17 50.80
N THR A 515 6.38 -12.95 51.29
CA THR A 515 7.43 -13.98 51.21
C THR A 515 7.12 -15.12 52.16
N PHE A 516 7.37 -16.35 51.73
CA PHE A 516 7.19 -17.55 52.55
C PHE A 516 8.36 -18.51 52.32
N ARG A 517 8.67 -19.30 53.35
CA ARG A 517 9.71 -20.31 53.28
C ARG A 517 9.19 -21.61 52.68
N ILE A 518 9.91 -22.18 51.71
CA ILE A 518 9.56 -23.48 51.11
C ILE A 518 9.92 -24.59 52.10
N THR A 519 8.91 -25.16 52.75
CA THR A 519 9.05 -26.20 53.79
C THR A 519 8.55 -27.58 53.37
N GLU A 520 7.82 -27.69 52.26
CA GLU A 520 7.23 -28.94 51.74
C GLU A 520 7.59 -29.15 50.27
N ARG A 521 7.60 -30.41 49.81
CA ARG A 521 8.07 -30.77 48.45
C ARG A 521 7.20 -30.18 47.36
N PHE A 522 5.88 -30.08 47.54
CA PHE A 522 4.96 -29.69 46.47
C PHE A 522 4.22 -28.40 46.80
N MET A 523 4.08 -27.52 45.82
CA MET A 523 3.11 -26.41 45.85
C MET A 523 1.92 -26.78 44.98
N ASN A 524 0.77 -26.98 45.60
CA ASN A 524 -0.50 -27.27 44.94
C ASN A 524 -1.37 -26.02 44.88
N PHE A 525 -1.99 -25.76 43.73
CA PHE A 525 -2.89 -24.62 43.55
C PHE A 525 -3.86 -24.82 42.40
N LEU A 526 -4.91 -24.01 42.36
CA LEU A 526 -5.89 -23.96 41.30
C LEU A 526 -5.58 -22.77 40.37
N VAL A 527 -5.67 -22.97 39.05
CA VAL A 527 -5.53 -21.90 38.04
C VAL A 527 -6.61 -21.98 36.94
N ALA A 528 -7.11 -20.82 36.54
CA ALA A 528 -8.03 -20.57 35.41
C ALA A 528 -7.59 -19.32 34.63
N GLY A 529 -8.29 -18.99 33.54
CA GLY A 529 -8.00 -17.86 32.65
C GLY A 529 -7.06 -18.24 31.50
N GLY A 530 -6.24 -17.28 31.06
CA GLY A 530 -5.47 -17.34 29.82
C GLY A 530 -4.19 -18.18 29.83
N SER A 531 -3.82 -18.66 28.64
CA SER A 531 -2.56 -19.38 28.36
C SER A 531 -1.48 -18.49 27.73
N ARG A 532 -1.64 -17.17 27.76
CA ARG A 532 -0.76 -16.20 27.08
C ARG A 532 0.64 -16.16 27.69
N LEU A 533 1.65 -15.76 26.90
CA LEU A 533 3.04 -15.74 27.37
C LEU A 533 3.26 -14.78 28.55
N LYS A 534 2.57 -13.62 28.54
CA LYS A 534 2.68 -12.55 29.55
C LYS A 534 1.61 -12.63 30.67
N VAL A 535 0.99 -13.80 30.83
CA VAL A 535 -0.09 -14.03 31.80
C VAL A 535 0.17 -15.36 32.52
N GLY A 536 0.03 -15.41 33.84
CA GLY A 536 0.28 -16.64 34.59
C GLY A 536 0.48 -16.48 36.09
N VAL A 537 0.77 -17.62 36.73
CA VAL A 537 1.17 -17.76 38.14
C VAL A 537 2.66 -18.09 38.15
N GLU A 538 3.47 -17.32 38.87
CA GLU A 538 4.93 -17.41 38.85
C GLU A 538 5.52 -17.58 40.25
N LEU A 539 6.56 -18.41 40.38
CA LEU A 539 7.38 -18.53 41.60
C LEU A 539 8.65 -17.70 41.44
N TRP A 540 8.92 -16.81 42.37
CA TRP A 540 10.09 -15.95 42.41
C TRP A 540 10.95 -16.24 43.66
N ILE A 541 12.25 -16.40 43.47
CA ILE A 541 13.27 -16.64 44.51
C ILE A 541 14.49 -15.77 44.15
N ASP A 542 15.06 -15.07 45.14
CA ASP A 542 16.24 -14.19 44.97
C ASP A 542 16.10 -13.14 43.85
N GLY A 543 14.88 -12.65 43.63
CA GLY A 543 14.59 -11.67 42.57
C GLY A 543 14.48 -12.24 41.16
N GLU A 544 14.53 -13.57 40.99
CA GLU A 544 14.37 -14.25 39.70
C GLU A 544 13.15 -15.18 39.68
N ARG A 545 12.45 -15.22 38.53
CA ARG A 545 11.40 -16.22 38.28
C ARG A 545 12.00 -17.60 38.06
N LYS A 546 11.62 -18.58 38.89
CA LYS A 546 12.05 -19.98 38.79
C LYS A 546 11.02 -20.89 38.09
N LEU A 547 9.73 -20.74 38.42
CA LEU A 547 8.65 -21.57 37.86
C LEU A 547 7.47 -20.71 37.37
N VAL A 548 6.70 -21.26 36.42
CA VAL A 548 5.48 -20.62 35.89
C VAL A 548 4.42 -21.66 35.54
N SER A 549 3.17 -21.36 35.84
CA SER A 549 1.96 -22.09 35.42
C SER A 549 0.98 -21.12 34.78
N ARG A 550 0.19 -21.59 33.83
CA ARG A 550 -0.78 -20.75 33.09
C ARG A 550 -2.17 -21.37 33.12
N GLY A 551 -3.16 -20.51 32.85
CA GLY A 551 -4.53 -20.91 32.56
C GLY A 551 -4.63 -21.69 31.25
N SER A 552 -5.84 -22.15 30.93
CA SER A 552 -6.11 -23.09 29.83
C SER A 552 -6.98 -22.47 28.73
N ASN A 553 -7.06 -21.13 28.67
CA ASN A 553 -8.08 -20.37 27.92
C ASN A 553 -9.50 -20.83 28.30
N LYS A 554 -9.75 -20.94 29.61
CA LYS A 554 -11.02 -21.36 30.22
C LYS A 554 -11.17 -20.71 31.59
N GLU A 555 -12.40 -20.29 31.91
CA GLU A 555 -12.79 -19.83 33.26
C GLU A 555 -13.00 -20.97 34.27
N ASN A 556 -12.62 -22.20 33.90
CA ASN A 556 -12.75 -23.35 34.77
C ASN A 556 -11.41 -23.66 35.43
N PHE A 557 -11.37 -23.56 36.75
CA PHE A 557 -10.19 -23.85 37.54
C PHE A 557 -9.75 -25.30 37.40
N THR A 558 -8.44 -25.47 37.29
CA THR A 558 -7.78 -26.77 37.22
C THR A 558 -6.59 -26.78 38.17
N SER A 559 -6.38 -27.92 38.83
CA SER A 559 -5.26 -28.10 39.73
C SER A 559 -3.92 -28.09 38.99
N ARG A 560 -2.90 -27.59 39.68
CA ARG A 560 -1.49 -27.59 39.28
C ARG A 560 -0.65 -27.97 40.49
N THR A 561 0.49 -28.57 40.20
CA THR A 561 1.53 -28.85 41.17
C THR A 561 2.87 -28.37 40.63
N TRP A 562 3.65 -27.72 41.48
CA TRP A 562 5.10 -27.56 41.29
C TRP A 562 5.83 -28.50 42.25
N ASP A 563 6.82 -29.24 41.74
CA ASP A 563 7.81 -29.93 42.58
C ASP A 563 8.91 -28.92 42.93
N LEU A 564 9.07 -28.69 44.23
CA LEU A 564 9.96 -27.70 44.84
C LEU A 564 11.13 -28.35 45.59
N LYS A 565 11.40 -29.65 45.35
CA LYS A 565 12.49 -30.40 45.98
C LYS A 565 13.85 -29.67 45.96
N ASP A 566 14.15 -28.96 44.87
CA ASP A 566 15.43 -28.25 44.71
C ASP A 566 15.44 -26.84 45.34
N TYR A 567 14.30 -26.39 45.90
CA TYR A 567 14.10 -25.08 46.50
C TYR A 567 13.77 -25.13 48.00
N PHE A 568 13.94 -26.28 48.65
CA PHE A 568 13.73 -26.42 50.10
C PHE A 568 14.54 -25.39 50.91
N GLY A 569 13.88 -24.73 51.85
CA GLY A 569 14.49 -23.78 52.78
C GLY A 569 14.73 -22.37 52.23
N PHE A 570 14.50 -22.12 50.94
CA PHE A 570 14.55 -20.78 50.34
C PHE A 570 13.31 -19.95 50.72
N GLU A 571 13.48 -18.63 50.77
CA GLU A 571 12.37 -17.67 50.79
C GLU A 571 11.88 -17.43 49.36
N ALA A 572 10.56 -17.55 49.16
CA ALA A 572 9.92 -17.43 47.87
C ALA A 572 8.72 -16.47 47.90
N GLN A 573 8.37 -15.95 46.74
CA GLN A 573 7.17 -15.14 46.51
C GLN A 573 6.42 -15.69 45.31
N ILE A 574 5.09 -15.79 45.41
CA ILE A 574 4.23 -16.07 44.26
C ILE A 574 3.76 -14.74 43.67
N ARG A 575 3.74 -14.65 42.33
CA ARG A 575 3.17 -13.52 41.61
C ARG A 575 2.13 -14.00 40.60
N LEU A 576 0.95 -13.42 40.64
CA LEU A 576 0.00 -13.48 39.52
C LEU A 576 0.36 -12.35 38.58
N ILE A 577 0.58 -12.66 37.30
CA ILE A 577 0.98 -11.68 36.29
C ILE A 577 -0.13 -11.57 35.26
N ASP A 578 -0.50 -10.32 34.93
CA ASP A 578 -1.36 -9.99 33.82
C ASP A 578 -0.80 -8.77 33.06
N SER A 579 -0.04 -9.03 32.00
CA SER A 579 0.64 -8.01 31.19
C SER A 579 0.25 -8.03 29.71
N GLU A 580 -0.97 -8.50 29.41
CA GLU A 580 -1.53 -8.57 28.05
C GLU A 580 -2.96 -7.99 28.04
N THR A 581 -3.48 -7.60 26.87
CA THR A 581 -4.85 -7.07 26.75
C THR A 581 -5.62 -7.75 25.63
N GLY A 582 -6.95 -7.78 25.77
CA GLY A 582 -7.83 -8.53 24.86
C GLY A 582 -8.03 -10.00 25.26
N SER A 583 -8.64 -10.79 24.39
CA SER A 583 -9.19 -12.10 24.76
C SER A 583 -8.15 -13.07 25.34
N TRP A 584 -8.44 -13.53 26.56
CA TRP A 584 -7.57 -14.35 27.42
C TRP A 584 -6.31 -13.64 27.94
N GLY A 585 -6.31 -12.30 27.95
CA GLY A 585 -5.40 -11.45 28.72
C GLY A 585 -5.91 -11.25 30.14
N HIS A 586 -6.04 -12.34 30.90
CA HIS A 586 -6.35 -12.35 32.33
C HIS A 586 -5.97 -13.69 32.99
N ILE A 587 -5.79 -13.69 34.31
CA ILE A 587 -5.51 -14.89 35.11
C ILE A 587 -6.42 -14.97 36.34
N HIS A 588 -6.74 -16.20 36.73
CA HIS A 588 -7.44 -16.52 37.95
C HIS A 588 -6.65 -17.60 38.71
N ALA A 589 -6.41 -17.39 40.01
CA ALA A 589 -5.66 -18.29 40.86
C ALA A 589 -6.32 -18.44 42.24
N ASP A 590 -6.22 -19.62 42.82
CA ASP A 590 -6.91 -19.98 44.06
C ASP A 590 -6.20 -21.11 44.82
N ARG A 591 -6.39 -21.17 46.13
CA ARG A 591 -5.97 -22.24 47.07
C ARG A 591 -4.52 -22.70 46.92
N PHE A 592 -3.55 -21.87 47.30
CA PHE A 592 -2.13 -22.22 47.34
C PHE A 592 -1.77 -22.98 48.62
N VAL A 593 -1.34 -24.24 48.50
CA VAL A 593 -0.95 -25.12 49.62
C VAL A 593 0.43 -25.74 49.36
N LEU A 594 1.35 -25.56 50.31
CA LEU A 594 2.60 -26.32 50.42
C LEU A 594 2.29 -27.67 51.09
N SER A 595 2.53 -28.79 50.40
CA SER A 595 2.19 -30.15 50.86
C SER A 595 3.27 -31.18 50.51
N ALA A 596 3.34 -32.26 51.30
CA ALA A 596 4.14 -33.44 51.00
C ALA A 596 3.59 -34.29 49.84
N THR A 597 2.34 -34.07 49.42
CA THR A 597 1.64 -34.85 48.38
C THR A 597 1.26 -33.96 47.18
N PRO A 598 1.46 -34.39 45.92
CA PRO A 598 1.07 -33.63 44.73
C PRO A 598 -0.39 -33.90 44.32
N VAL A 599 -1.14 -32.88 43.85
CA VAL A 599 -2.46 -33.11 43.22
C VAL A 599 -2.29 -33.83 41.87
N SER A 600 -1.22 -33.54 41.15
CA SER A 600 -0.88 -34.21 39.89
C SER A 600 0.62 -34.19 39.65
N VAL A 601 1.23 -35.37 39.50
CA VAL A 601 2.62 -35.45 39.02
C VAL A 601 2.61 -35.29 37.50
N ALA A 602 3.06 -34.14 37.02
CA ALA A 602 3.37 -33.97 35.59
C ALA A 602 4.60 -34.82 35.25
N ARG A 603 4.40 -36.05 34.79
CA ARG A 603 5.48 -36.96 34.37
C ARG A 603 6.23 -36.37 33.18
N LYS A 604 7.33 -35.67 33.43
CA LYS A 604 8.37 -35.48 32.41
C LYS A 604 9.15 -36.79 32.31
N ILE A 605 8.83 -37.62 31.33
CA ILE A 605 9.76 -38.66 30.88
C ILE A 605 10.88 -37.90 30.13
N PRO A 606 12.12 -37.83 30.65
CA PRO A 606 13.21 -37.23 29.90
C PRO A 606 13.57 -38.17 28.73
N ILE A 607 13.88 -37.60 27.56
CA ILE A 607 14.63 -38.35 26.55
C ILE A 607 16.00 -38.66 27.18
N PRO A 608 16.53 -39.89 27.08
CA PRO A 608 17.86 -40.21 27.57
C PRO A 608 18.92 -39.26 26.98
N PRO A 609 20.02 -38.95 27.70
CA PRO A 609 21.10 -38.12 27.16
C PRO A 609 21.62 -38.68 25.83
N PHE A 610 22.00 -37.80 24.89
CA PHE A 610 22.36 -38.21 23.53
C PHE A 610 23.46 -39.29 23.49
N GLN A 611 24.46 -39.25 24.38
CA GLN A 611 25.50 -40.29 24.49
C GLN A 611 24.96 -41.69 24.82
N GLU A 612 23.84 -41.80 25.55
CA GLU A 612 23.20 -43.08 25.83
C GLU A 612 22.35 -43.56 24.64
N LEU A 613 21.71 -42.62 23.92
CA LEU A 613 21.03 -42.92 22.66
C LEU A 613 22.02 -43.34 21.56
N GLU A 614 23.20 -42.71 21.50
CA GLU A 614 24.30 -43.06 20.61
C GLU A 614 24.80 -44.49 20.89
N ARG A 615 25.05 -44.80 22.18
CA ARG A 615 25.42 -46.16 22.61
C ARG A 615 24.36 -47.21 22.24
N LEU A 616 23.08 -46.90 22.44
CA LEU A 616 21.97 -47.81 22.16
C LEU A 616 21.71 -47.97 20.66
N ALA A 617 21.75 -46.87 19.91
CA ALA A 617 21.58 -46.89 18.46
C ALA A 617 22.71 -47.71 17.80
N HIS A 618 23.97 -47.46 18.18
CA HIS A 618 25.10 -48.25 17.68
C HIS A 618 24.99 -49.74 18.05
N ALA A 619 24.49 -50.08 19.24
CA ALA A 619 24.27 -51.47 19.64
C ALA A 619 23.17 -52.19 18.83
N HIS A 620 22.23 -51.44 18.23
CA HIS A 620 21.16 -51.96 17.38
C HIS A 620 21.40 -51.74 15.87
N GLY A 621 22.53 -51.15 15.47
CA GLY A 621 22.83 -50.84 14.06
C GLY A 621 22.06 -49.65 13.49
N LEU A 622 21.70 -48.69 14.34
CA LEU A 622 20.79 -47.56 14.08
C LEU A 622 21.52 -46.20 14.17
N SER A 623 20.96 -45.18 13.51
CA SER A 623 21.38 -43.77 13.69
C SER A 623 21.00 -43.23 15.08
N PRO A 624 21.94 -42.66 15.86
CA PRO A 624 21.67 -41.96 17.12
C PRO A 624 20.61 -40.86 16.99
N ASP A 625 20.70 -40.05 15.94
CA ASP A 625 19.87 -38.86 15.70
C ASP A 625 18.43 -39.24 15.28
N VAL A 626 18.28 -40.33 14.53
CA VAL A 626 16.96 -40.89 14.19
C VAL A 626 16.30 -41.51 15.41
N LEU A 627 17.08 -42.21 16.26
CA LEU A 627 16.56 -42.75 17.52
C LEU A 627 16.16 -41.63 18.49
N GLU A 628 16.93 -40.54 18.58
CA GLU A 628 16.57 -39.35 19.35
C GLU A 628 15.31 -38.68 18.81
N SER A 629 15.16 -38.59 17.48
CA SER A 629 13.96 -38.04 16.82
C SER A 629 12.70 -38.84 17.14
N TRP A 630 12.78 -40.17 17.09
CA TRP A 630 11.70 -41.05 17.55
C TRP A 630 11.42 -40.89 19.06
N CYS A 631 12.45 -40.77 19.91
CA CYS A 631 12.26 -40.51 21.34
C CYS A 631 11.60 -39.13 21.60
N LYS A 632 11.95 -38.10 20.83
CA LYS A 632 11.31 -36.77 20.86
C LYS A 632 9.83 -36.85 20.47
N HIS A 633 9.50 -37.66 19.46
CA HIS A 633 8.12 -37.89 19.03
C HIS A 633 7.29 -38.58 20.15
N PHE A 634 7.78 -39.70 20.69
CA PHE A 634 7.08 -40.45 21.73
C PHE A 634 6.96 -39.73 23.08
N LYS A 635 7.87 -38.81 23.42
CA LYS A 635 7.79 -38.01 24.66
C LYS A 635 6.58 -37.07 24.70
N ASN A 636 6.02 -36.68 23.56
CA ASN A 636 4.79 -35.90 23.49
C ASN A 636 3.56 -36.82 23.63
N GLU A 637 3.19 -37.18 24.87
CA GLU A 637 2.01 -38.02 25.19
C GLU A 637 0.68 -37.57 24.54
N LYS A 638 0.61 -36.32 24.05
CA LYS A 638 -0.56 -35.76 23.35
C LYS A 638 -0.89 -36.43 22.01
N ASN A 639 0.04 -37.11 21.34
CA ASN A 639 -0.13 -37.43 19.92
C ASN A 639 -0.56 -38.88 19.58
N LEU A 640 -0.73 -39.79 20.57
CA LEU A 640 -1.24 -41.14 20.30
C LEU A 640 -2.36 -41.58 21.27
N ASN A 641 -2.16 -41.47 22.59
CA ASN A 641 -3.19 -41.86 23.56
C ASN A 641 -4.38 -40.89 23.64
N ALA A 642 -4.17 -39.59 23.41
CA ALA A 642 -5.28 -38.65 23.32
C ALA A 642 -6.06 -38.78 21.98
N LEU A 643 -5.35 -39.18 20.92
CA LEU A 643 -5.87 -39.40 19.57
C LEU A 643 -6.83 -40.59 19.50
N SER A 644 -6.50 -41.71 20.15
CA SER A 644 -7.39 -42.89 20.21
C SER A 644 -8.62 -42.64 21.10
N GLY A 645 -8.44 -41.99 22.26
CA GLY A 645 -9.52 -41.73 23.21
C GLY A 645 -10.57 -40.71 22.77
N ASN A 646 -10.24 -39.82 21.81
CA ASN A 646 -11.18 -38.83 21.26
C ASN A 646 -11.54 -39.06 19.78
N PHE A 647 -11.13 -40.16 19.15
CA PHE A 647 -11.25 -40.37 17.70
C PHE A 647 -12.64 -40.06 17.13
N GLU A 648 -13.71 -40.65 17.70
CA GLU A 648 -15.09 -40.36 17.24
C GLU A 648 -15.56 -38.93 17.54
N LYS A 649 -15.02 -38.28 18.58
CA LYS A 649 -15.34 -36.87 18.89
C LYS A 649 -14.65 -35.93 17.91
N GLU A 650 -13.39 -36.20 17.56
CA GLU A 650 -12.65 -35.45 16.56
C GLU A 650 -13.18 -35.70 15.15
N LYS A 651 -13.60 -36.92 14.83
CA LYS A 651 -14.30 -37.27 13.58
C LYS A 651 -15.64 -36.55 13.41
N ASN A 652 -16.45 -36.47 14.48
CA ASN A 652 -17.71 -35.70 14.46
C ASN A 652 -17.45 -34.18 14.40
N SER A 653 -16.42 -33.69 15.10
CA SER A 653 -15.96 -32.30 14.97
C SER A 653 -15.46 -32.01 13.55
N PHE A 654 -14.71 -32.93 12.96
CA PHE A 654 -14.21 -32.86 11.59
C PHE A 654 -15.39 -32.77 10.63
N ALA A 655 -16.33 -33.72 10.65
CA ALA A 655 -17.51 -33.70 9.77
C ALA A 655 -18.35 -32.41 9.91
N GLY A 656 -18.46 -31.85 11.11
CA GLY A 656 -19.10 -30.55 11.34
C GLY A 656 -18.32 -29.37 10.75
N LEU A 657 -16.99 -29.38 10.86
CA LEU A 657 -16.09 -28.38 10.30
C LEU A 657 -15.92 -28.53 8.77
N THR A 658 -15.99 -29.75 8.22
CA THR A 658 -16.05 -30.02 6.78
C THR A 658 -17.33 -29.44 6.18
N LYS A 659 -18.49 -29.65 6.81
CA LYS A 659 -19.74 -28.98 6.39
C LYS A 659 -19.66 -27.46 6.53
N ALA A 660 -18.95 -26.93 7.53
CA ALA A 660 -18.72 -25.50 7.64
C ALA A 660 -17.79 -24.97 6.54
N GLU A 661 -16.78 -25.74 6.14
CA GLU A 661 -15.84 -25.45 5.06
C GLU A 661 -16.49 -25.56 3.66
N GLU A 662 -17.33 -26.57 3.43
CA GLU A 662 -18.20 -26.70 2.24
C GLU A 662 -19.17 -25.51 2.13
N ASN A 663 -19.89 -25.19 3.20
CA ASN A 663 -20.76 -24.00 3.23
C ASN A 663 -19.96 -22.71 3.04
N PHE A 664 -18.74 -22.62 3.56
CA PHE A 664 -17.85 -21.48 3.33
C PHE A 664 -17.45 -21.37 1.86
N PHE A 665 -17.11 -22.47 1.18
CA PHE A 665 -16.82 -22.47 -0.25
C PHE A 665 -18.04 -22.13 -1.11
N LEU A 666 -19.25 -22.55 -0.72
CA LEU A 666 -20.50 -22.16 -1.39
C LEU A 666 -20.82 -20.66 -1.22
N ASN A 667 -20.39 -20.04 -0.12
CA ASN A 667 -20.65 -18.63 0.20
C ASN A 667 -19.43 -17.71 -0.03
N SER A 668 -18.42 -18.16 -0.77
CA SER A 668 -17.24 -17.36 -1.11
C SER A 668 -16.76 -17.60 -2.54
N ILE A 669 -16.36 -16.53 -3.22
CA ILE A 669 -15.92 -16.55 -4.62
C ILE A 669 -14.40 -16.75 -4.66
N PRO A 670 -13.86 -17.73 -5.42
CA PRO A 670 -12.43 -17.85 -5.61
C PRO A 670 -11.89 -16.66 -6.42
N PHE A 671 -10.77 -16.08 -5.97
CA PHE A 671 -10.08 -14.99 -6.66
C PHE A 671 -8.73 -15.42 -7.23
N ALA A 672 -7.99 -16.25 -6.49
CA ALA A 672 -6.75 -16.87 -6.95
C ALA A 672 -6.58 -18.24 -6.30
N ASP A 673 -6.07 -19.19 -7.07
CA ASP A 673 -5.71 -20.53 -6.63
C ASP A 673 -4.22 -20.72 -6.93
N PHE A 674 -3.43 -21.11 -5.94
CA PHE A 674 -1.97 -21.19 -6.01
C PHE A 674 -1.46 -22.64 -6.03
N LYS A 675 -2.30 -23.58 -6.49
CA LYS A 675 -1.98 -25.02 -6.67
C LYS A 675 -0.95 -25.35 -7.77
N SER A 676 -0.26 -24.35 -8.30
CA SER A 676 0.76 -24.50 -9.35
C SER A 676 2.05 -23.81 -8.95
N ASP A 677 3.18 -24.27 -9.50
CA ASP A 677 4.45 -23.54 -9.44
C ASP A 677 4.46 -22.27 -10.31
N GLU A 678 3.43 -22.08 -11.12
CA GLU A 678 3.13 -20.84 -11.86
C GLU A 678 2.35 -19.82 -11.01
N ILE A 679 2.70 -18.54 -11.20
CA ILE A 679 1.96 -17.39 -10.64
C ILE A 679 0.62 -17.27 -11.38
N PRO A 680 -0.54 -17.18 -10.68
CA PRO A 680 -1.86 -17.09 -11.32
C PRO A 680 -1.99 -15.89 -12.28
N GLU A 681 -2.86 -16.02 -13.29
CA GLU A 681 -3.00 -15.01 -14.33
C GLU A 681 -3.26 -13.60 -13.77
N GLY A 682 -2.53 -12.61 -14.29
CA GLY A 682 -2.63 -11.21 -13.87
C GLY A 682 -1.90 -10.87 -12.56
N TRP A 683 -1.46 -11.85 -11.77
CA TRP A 683 -0.59 -11.61 -10.61
C TRP A 683 0.84 -11.30 -11.04
N ARG A 684 1.56 -10.53 -10.22
CA ARG A 684 2.95 -10.13 -10.49
C ARG A 684 3.81 -10.31 -9.24
N ALA A 685 4.94 -10.99 -9.41
CA ALA A 685 5.98 -11.10 -8.42
C ALA A 685 7.13 -10.14 -8.72
N THR A 686 7.72 -9.56 -7.67
CA THR A 686 8.91 -8.71 -7.74
C THR A 686 9.85 -9.02 -6.57
N GLY A 687 11.15 -8.78 -6.75
CA GLY A 687 12.19 -9.26 -5.82
C GLY A 687 12.51 -10.75 -6.01
N GLU A 688 13.24 -11.35 -5.06
CA GLU A 688 13.70 -12.75 -5.13
C GLU A 688 12.80 -13.75 -4.40
N ALA A 689 11.98 -13.30 -3.44
CA ALA A 689 11.16 -14.20 -2.63
C ALA A 689 10.10 -14.94 -3.46
N PHE A 690 9.44 -14.23 -4.38
CA PHE A 690 8.32 -14.76 -5.17
C PHE A 690 8.70 -15.08 -6.62
N LYS A 691 9.98 -15.30 -6.95
CA LYS A 691 10.35 -15.74 -8.30
C LYS A 691 10.00 -17.21 -8.49
N ALA A 692 9.13 -17.49 -9.46
CA ALA A 692 8.83 -18.84 -9.91
C ALA A 692 10.12 -19.56 -10.32
N ASP A 693 10.33 -20.77 -9.81
CA ASP A 693 11.62 -21.48 -9.86
C ASP A 693 11.50 -22.90 -10.46
N GLY A 694 10.52 -23.09 -11.34
CA GLY A 694 10.31 -24.25 -12.21
C GLY A 694 10.62 -25.61 -11.58
N ASN A 695 9.63 -26.23 -10.93
CA ASN A 695 9.74 -27.56 -10.34
C ASN A 695 10.88 -27.79 -9.31
N GLN A 696 11.48 -26.77 -8.70
CA GLN A 696 12.28 -26.96 -7.49
C GLN A 696 11.39 -27.43 -6.31
N ARG A 697 11.34 -28.76 -6.11
CA ARG A 697 10.56 -29.41 -5.05
C ARG A 697 11.23 -29.41 -3.67
N LEU A 698 12.47 -28.93 -3.56
CA LEU A 698 13.25 -28.89 -2.31
C LEU A 698 13.13 -27.49 -1.69
N SER A 699 12.77 -27.40 -0.41
CA SER A 699 12.70 -26.10 0.26
C SER A 699 14.05 -25.73 0.88
N LEU A 700 14.56 -24.54 0.54
CA LEU A 700 15.79 -23.97 1.11
C LEU A 700 15.55 -23.19 2.42
N SER A 701 14.36 -23.34 3.01
CA SER A 701 13.94 -22.66 4.25
C SER A 701 14.50 -23.28 5.53
N GLY A 702 14.84 -24.58 5.50
CA GLY A 702 15.16 -25.38 6.68
C GLY A 702 13.95 -25.79 7.54
N THR A 703 12.73 -25.37 7.18
CA THR A 703 11.50 -25.73 7.92
C THR A 703 10.79 -26.96 7.35
N ALA A 704 11.05 -27.28 6.07
CA ALA A 704 10.62 -28.51 5.41
C ALA A 704 11.70 -28.96 4.41
N ILE A 705 11.77 -30.26 4.11
CA ILE A 705 12.67 -30.78 3.06
C ILE A 705 12.06 -30.54 1.67
N LEU A 706 10.74 -30.69 1.53
CA LEU A 706 10.02 -30.48 0.28
C LEU A 706 9.10 -29.25 0.37
N THR A 707 8.99 -28.51 -0.72
CA THR A 707 7.91 -27.54 -0.91
C THR A 707 6.61 -28.27 -1.22
N ASN A 708 5.48 -27.80 -0.70
CA ASN A 708 4.17 -28.32 -1.09
C ASN A 708 3.88 -27.87 -2.55
N PRO A 709 3.71 -28.81 -3.51
CA PRO A 709 3.51 -28.45 -4.92
C PRO A 709 2.15 -27.77 -5.18
N GLU A 710 1.22 -27.87 -4.24
CA GLU A 710 -0.12 -27.30 -4.31
C GLU A 710 -0.19 -25.87 -3.71
N THR A 711 0.95 -25.18 -3.56
CA THR A 711 1.03 -23.84 -2.92
C THR A 711 2.17 -23.00 -3.47
N PHE A 712 2.04 -21.67 -3.36
CA PHE A 712 3.07 -20.73 -3.78
C PHE A 712 3.84 -20.14 -2.59
N ASN A 713 5.15 -20.38 -2.52
CA ASN A 713 5.96 -20.19 -1.31
C ASN A 713 7.09 -19.17 -1.48
N SER A 714 7.06 -18.08 -0.70
CA SER A 714 8.07 -17.00 -0.72
C SER A 714 9.46 -17.44 -0.23
N SER A 715 9.53 -18.56 0.50
CA SER A 715 10.77 -19.10 1.08
C SER A 715 11.37 -20.26 0.30
N ALA A 716 10.86 -20.60 -0.90
CA ALA A 716 11.44 -21.63 -1.76
C ALA A 716 12.95 -21.39 -1.99
N ARG A 717 13.33 -20.13 -2.23
CA ARG A 717 14.72 -19.64 -2.37
C ARG A 717 15.39 -19.21 -1.04
N GLY A 718 14.80 -19.55 0.10
CA GLY A 718 15.25 -19.28 1.47
C GLY A 718 14.50 -18.14 2.20
N ILE A 719 14.40 -18.23 3.54
CA ILE A 719 13.67 -17.28 4.43
C ILE A 719 14.30 -15.89 4.60
N ARG A 720 15.38 -15.61 3.87
CA ARG A 720 16.07 -14.31 3.84
C ARG A 720 15.93 -13.58 2.49
N ARG A 721 15.01 -14.08 1.66
CA ARG A 721 14.61 -13.41 0.42
C ARG A 721 13.61 -12.32 0.71
N VAL A 722 13.55 -11.39 -0.21
CA VAL A 722 12.79 -10.15 -0.12
C VAL A 722 12.05 -9.99 -1.43
N GLY A 723 10.78 -9.59 -1.37
CA GLY A 723 9.95 -9.46 -2.55
C GLY A 723 8.49 -9.23 -2.23
N ASN A 724 7.75 -8.86 -3.26
CA ASN A 724 6.31 -8.61 -3.19
C ASN A 724 5.58 -9.48 -4.21
N LEU A 725 4.42 -9.98 -3.84
CA LEU A 725 3.46 -10.65 -4.72
C LEU A 725 2.18 -9.81 -4.74
N ARG A 726 1.72 -9.43 -5.93
CA ARG A 726 0.58 -8.53 -6.12
C ARG A 726 -0.46 -9.13 -7.03
N SER A 727 -1.73 -8.93 -6.70
CA SER A 727 -2.87 -9.34 -7.52
C SER A 727 -3.10 -8.43 -8.74
N PRO A 728 -3.89 -8.87 -9.73
CA PRO A 728 -4.54 -7.93 -10.63
C PRO A 728 -5.48 -6.99 -9.86
N HIS A 729 -5.86 -5.88 -10.49
CA HIS A 729 -6.85 -4.96 -9.94
C HIS A 729 -8.25 -5.62 -9.93
N PHE A 730 -8.98 -5.43 -8.85
CA PHE A 730 -10.37 -5.87 -8.69
C PHE A 730 -11.22 -4.75 -8.09
N LYS A 731 -12.53 -4.85 -8.26
CA LYS A 731 -13.49 -3.97 -7.60
C LYS A 731 -13.91 -4.60 -6.27
N ILE A 732 -13.91 -3.81 -5.19
CA ILE A 732 -14.35 -4.29 -3.89
C ILE A 732 -15.86 -4.45 -3.91
N GLU A 733 -16.35 -5.68 -3.96
CA GLU A 733 -17.80 -5.99 -3.93
C GLU A 733 -18.21 -6.79 -2.69
N HIS A 734 -17.23 -7.27 -1.92
CA HIS A 734 -17.39 -8.18 -0.79
C HIS A 734 -16.86 -7.56 0.50
N ASP A 735 -17.35 -8.01 1.66
CA ASP A 735 -16.92 -7.47 2.96
C ASP A 735 -15.54 -7.97 3.41
N HIS A 736 -15.09 -9.12 2.89
CA HIS A 736 -13.84 -9.77 3.27
C HIS A 736 -13.04 -10.26 2.05
N ILE A 737 -11.72 -10.04 2.11
CA ILE A 737 -10.72 -10.76 1.32
C ILE A 737 -10.06 -11.77 2.26
N LEU A 738 -10.10 -13.04 1.88
CA LEU A 738 -9.68 -14.16 2.71
C LEU A 738 -8.52 -14.89 2.04
N ILE A 739 -7.44 -15.10 2.78
CA ILE A 739 -6.18 -15.66 2.28
C ILE A 739 -5.86 -16.89 3.12
N LYS A 740 -5.81 -18.08 2.51
CA LYS A 740 -5.38 -19.29 3.21
C LYS A 740 -3.88 -19.44 3.01
N ALA A 741 -3.12 -19.33 4.10
CA ALA A 741 -1.67 -19.39 4.06
C ALA A 741 -1.06 -19.99 5.33
N ASN A 742 0.11 -20.62 5.16
CA ASN A 742 1.08 -20.87 6.21
C ASN A 742 2.12 -19.75 6.13
N SER A 743 2.35 -19.03 7.23
CA SER A 743 3.09 -17.76 7.24
C SER A 743 3.77 -17.48 8.58
N ASN A 744 4.90 -16.77 8.52
CA ASN A 744 5.58 -16.16 9.65
C ASN A 744 6.04 -14.76 9.27
N LYS A 745 5.68 -13.74 10.06
CA LYS A 745 6.06 -12.32 9.92
C LYS A 745 5.81 -11.63 8.56
N ALA A 746 5.18 -12.29 7.58
CA ALA A 746 4.88 -11.66 6.30
C ALA A 746 3.86 -10.54 6.47
N PHE A 747 3.95 -9.50 5.63
CA PHE A 747 3.08 -8.35 5.67
C PHE A 747 2.06 -8.44 4.53
N VAL A 748 0.79 -8.09 4.78
CA VAL A 748 -0.26 -8.16 3.75
C VAL A 748 -1.16 -6.92 3.84
N ARG A 749 -1.42 -6.26 2.70
CA ARG A 749 -2.31 -5.08 2.63
C ARG A 749 -3.22 -5.11 1.41
N VAL A 750 -4.39 -4.50 1.54
CA VAL A 750 -5.20 -4.05 0.40
C VAL A 750 -4.85 -2.60 0.10
N VAL A 751 -4.43 -2.30 -1.14
CA VAL A 751 -4.25 -0.94 -1.64
C VAL A 751 -5.54 -0.55 -2.37
N ILE A 752 -6.10 0.62 -2.05
CA ILE A 752 -7.44 1.04 -2.49
C ILE A 752 -7.31 2.36 -3.23
N ASP A 753 -7.85 2.44 -4.45
CA ASP A 753 -7.71 3.57 -5.38
C ASP A 753 -6.26 4.10 -5.51
N ASN A 754 -5.26 3.20 -5.51
CA ASN A 754 -3.81 3.48 -5.48
C ASN A 754 -3.30 4.32 -4.27
N PHE A 755 -4.14 4.48 -3.24
CA PHE A 755 -3.75 5.07 -1.97
C PHE A 755 -3.07 4.03 -1.07
N HIS A 756 -1.86 4.34 -0.62
CA HIS A 756 -1.08 3.50 0.28
C HIS A 756 -0.86 4.23 1.61
N MET A 757 -1.10 3.53 2.73
CA MET A 757 -0.93 4.12 4.06
C MET A 757 0.51 4.61 4.30
N ALA A 758 0.63 5.81 4.88
CA ALA A 758 1.75 6.13 5.75
C ALA A 758 1.68 5.26 7.03
N ILE A 759 2.84 4.93 7.61
CA ILE A 759 2.98 4.07 8.81
C ILE A 759 2.14 4.57 10.01
N TYR A 760 1.77 5.85 10.01
CA TYR A 760 1.23 6.59 11.16
C TYR A 760 -0.30 6.62 11.28
N ASN A 761 -1.10 6.11 10.33
CA ASN A 761 -2.56 6.30 10.38
C ASN A 761 -3.43 5.05 10.12
N GLY A 762 -3.59 4.22 11.17
CA GLY A 762 -4.34 2.96 11.09
C GLY A 762 -5.86 3.04 11.24
N LEU A 763 -6.47 4.23 11.42
CA LEU A 763 -7.90 4.34 11.77
C LEU A 763 -8.86 4.21 10.57
N LEU A 764 -8.55 4.87 9.46
CA LEU A 764 -9.36 4.81 8.23
C LEU A 764 -9.41 3.36 7.71
N PHE A 765 -8.23 2.84 7.38
CA PHE A 765 -7.97 1.53 6.77
C PHE A 765 -7.87 0.38 7.80
N ASN A 766 -8.45 0.56 9.00
CA ASN A 766 -8.47 -0.50 10.01
C ASN A 766 -9.21 -1.74 9.47
N GLY A 767 -8.51 -2.87 9.42
CA GLY A 767 -9.01 -4.14 8.88
C GLY A 767 -8.48 -4.51 7.49
N THR A 768 -7.91 -3.58 6.70
CA THR A 768 -7.33 -3.87 5.37
C THR A 768 -5.82 -4.13 5.42
N LEU A 769 -5.28 -4.43 6.60
CA LEU A 769 -3.86 -4.60 6.89
C LEU A 769 -3.61 -5.75 7.87
N ILE A 770 -2.64 -6.60 7.54
CA ILE A 770 -2.00 -7.56 8.45
C ILE A 770 -0.52 -7.17 8.52
N LYS A 771 -0.08 -6.66 9.67
CA LYS A 771 1.31 -6.22 9.86
C LYS A 771 2.30 -7.39 9.94
N GLU A 772 1.88 -8.48 10.57
CA GLU A 772 2.61 -9.73 10.68
C GLU A 772 1.61 -10.90 10.59
N ALA A 773 1.67 -11.65 9.50
CA ALA A 773 0.92 -12.88 9.30
C ALA A 773 1.69 -14.03 9.96
N ASN A 774 1.26 -14.43 11.15
CA ASN A 774 1.83 -15.54 11.92
C ASN A 774 0.80 -16.68 12.00
N SER A 775 1.27 -17.90 11.72
CA SER A 775 0.42 -19.08 11.54
C SER A 775 0.83 -20.29 12.38
N ASP A 776 1.92 -20.19 13.14
CA ASP A 776 2.46 -21.25 14.00
C ASP A 776 2.81 -22.57 13.27
N GLY A 777 3.01 -22.52 11.93
CA GLY A 777 3.37 -23.68 11.10
C GLY A 777 2.19 -24.40 10.45
N GLU A 778 0.97 -23.86 10.56
CA GLU A 778 -0.26 -24.45 10.00
C GLU A 778 -0.94 -23.50 9.02
N PHE A 779 -1.56 -24.04 7.96
CA PHE A 779 -2.42 -23.23 7.09
C PHE A 779 -3.63 -22.66 7.85
N LYS A 780 -3.71 -21.33 7.92
CA LYS A 780 -4.79 -20.56 8.57
C LYS A 780 -5.41 -19.59 7.57
N TRP A 781 -6.69 -19.27 7.78
CA TRP A 781 -7.38 -18.21 7.04
C TRP A 781 -7.10 -16.84 7.66
N PHE A 782 -6.36 -16.02 6.94
CA PHE A 782 -6.22 -14.60 7.23
C PHE A 782 -7.37 -13.81 6.59
N SER A 783 -7.85 -12.76 7.26
CA SER A 783 -9.02 -11.97 6.82
C SER A 783 -8.71 -10.48 6.79
N LEU A 784 -8.88 -9.86 5.64
CA LEU A 784 -8.85 -8.41 5.43
C LEU A 784 -10.29 -7.91 5.25
N ASN A 785 -10.77 -7.06 6.16
CA ASN A 785 -12.12 -6.48 6.10
C ASN A 785 -12.13 -5.25 5.18
N THR A 786 -12.90 -5.33 4.11
CA THR A 786 -13.03 -4.31 3.05
C THR A 786 -14.43 -3.71 2.96
N SER A 787 -15.34 -4.06 3.88
CA SER A 787 -16.76 -3.62 3.88
C SER A 787 -17.00 -2.12 3.70
N LYS A 788 -16.15 -1.28 4.30
CA LYS A 788 -16.17 0.20 4.19
C LYS A 788 -15.93 0.72 2.78
N TYR A 789 -15.33 -0.08 1.90
CA TYR A 789 -14.77 0.34 0.61
C TYR A 789 -15.48 -0.28 -0.60
N LYS A 790 -16.69 -0.81 -0.40
CA LYS A 790 -17.51 -1.37 -1.48
C LYS A 790 -17.68 -0.36 -2.63
N GLY A 791 -17.39 -0.80 -3.85
CA GLY A 791 -17.42 -0.02 -5.08
C GLY A 791 -16.08 0.60 -5.52
N HIS A 792 -15.06 0.64 -4.65
CA HIS A 792 -13.73 1.15 -4.96
C HIS A 792 -12.88 0.12 -5.74
N TRP A 793 -11.87 0.59 -6.46
CA TRP A 793 -10.87 -0.29 -7.09
C TRP A 793 -9.75 -0.59 -6.10
N ALA A 794 -9.19 -1.78 -6.17
CA ALA A 794 -8.14 -2.22 -5.26
C ALA A 794 -7.24 -3.28 -5.86
N TYR A 795 -6.10 -3.50 -5.22
CA TYR A 795 -5.29 -4.69 -5.40
C TYR A 795 -4.80 -5.21 -4.04
N LEU A 796 -4.51 -6.50 -3.97
CA LEU A 796 -3.94 -7.18 -2.82
C LEU A 796 -2.41 -7.25 -3.00
N GLU A 797 -1.67 -6.93 -1.95
CA GLU A 797 -0.22 -7.00 -1.94
C GLU A 797 0.27 -7.78 -0.71
N VAL A 798 1.10 -8.78 -0.98
CA VAL A 798 1.79 -9.63 0.00
C VAL A 798 3.27 -9.31 -0.08
N VAL A 799 3.91 -9.06 1.06
CA VAL A 799 5.29 -8.58 1.18
C VAL A 799 6.07 -9.50 2.09
N ASP A 800 7.17 -10.06 1.56
CA ASP A 800 8.18 -10.75 2.34
C ASP A 800 9.39 -9.83 2.56
N LYS A 801 9.74 -9.65 3.84
CA LYS A 801 10.81 -8.76 4.30
C LYS A 801 12.13 -9.49 4.60
N GLY A 802 12.18 -10.82 4.47
CA GLY A 802 13.43 -11.60 4.59
C GLY A 802 14.11 -11.57 5.96
N GLN A 803 13.40 -11.21 7.03
CA GLN A 803 13.88 -11.25 8.42
C GLN A 803 13.35 -12.50 9.14
N ASP A 804 13.70 -13.65 8.56
CA ASP A 804 13.12 -14.96 8.87
C ASP A 804 11.59 -14.99 8.67
N ALA A 805 11.12 -14.18 7.71
CA ALA A 805 9.74 -14.13 7.27
C ALA A 805 9.53 -15.16 6.15
N PHE A 806 8.30 -15.65 6.03
CA PHE A 806 7.85 -16.42 4.87
C PHE A 806 6.33 -16.38 4.77
N ILE A 807 5.81 -16.63 3.57
CA ILE A 807 4.40 -16.94 3.34
C ILE A 807 4.25 -17.94 2.19
N GLU A 808 3.47 -18.98 2.47
CA GLU A 808 3.11 -20.09 1.61
C GLU A 808 1.59 -20.02 1.42
N ILE A 809 1.14 -19.66 0.21
CA ILE A 809 -0.26 -19.34 -0.10
C ILE A 809 -0.90 -20.54 -0.81
N ASP A 810 -2.07 -20.96 -0.35
CA ASP A 810 -2.95 -21.95 -1.01
C ASP A 810 -3.96 -21.24 -1.93
N GLN A 811 -4.72 -20.29 -1.40
CA GLN A 811 -5.74 -19.60 -2.19
C GLN A 811 -6.17 -18.25 -1.59
N VAL A 812 -6.76 -17.41 -2.44
CA VAL A 812 -7.42 -16.15 -2.08
C VAL A 812 -8.87 -16.19 -2.54
N ARG A 813 -9.79 -15.75 -1.66
CA ARG A 813 -11.24 -15.72 -1.91
C ARG A 813 -11.87 -14.41 -1.46
N PHE A 814 -13.00 -14.05 -2.06
CA PHE A 814 -13.88 -12.97 -1.61
C PHE A 814 -15.11 -13.53 -0.90
N ALA A 815 -15.54 -12.91 0.20
CA ALA A 815 -16.71 -13.36 0.96
C ALA A 815 -17.42 -12.20 1.68
N ASN A 816 -18.72 -12.35 1.97
CA ASN A 816 -19.46 -11.40 2.82
C ASN A 816 -19.51 -11.82 4.30
N GLY A 817 -18.82 -12.91 4.65
CA GLY A 817 -18.59 -13.35 6.03
C GLY A 817 -17.12 -13.67 6.26
N GLY A 818 -16.67 -13.64 7.51
CA GLY A 818 -15.35 -14.11 7.87
C GLY A 818 -15.18 -15.61 7.62
N ALA A 819 -13.94 -16.06 7.42
CA ALA A 819 -13.64 -17.48 7.28
C ALA A 819 -14.14 -18.27 8.51
N GLY A 820 -14.84 -19.38 8.25
CA GLY A 820 -15.19 -20.34 9.27
C GLY A 820 -13.93 -21.00 9.86
N ARG A 821 -14.07 -21.70 10.99
CA ARG A 821 -13.00 -22.59 11.46
C ARG A 821 -12.87 -23.74 10.46
N SER A 822 -11.72 -23.84 9.78
CA SER A 822 -11.36 -25.06 9.05
C SER A 822 -11.11 -26.22 10.03
N PRO A 823 -11.25 -27.49 9.58
CA PRO A 823 -10.88 -28.67 10.37
C PRO A 823 -9.36 -28.77 10.58
N GLN A 824 -8.84 -28.01 11.56
CA GLN A 824 -7.47 -28.12 12.07
C GLN A 824 -7.40 -29.18 13.18
N SER A 825 -7.28 -30.44 12.77
CA SER A 825 -6.85 -31.55 13.62
C SER A 825 -5.71 -32.29 12.94
N ASP A 826 -4.79 -32.88 13.72
CA ASP A 826 -3.72 -33.74 13.21
C ASP A 826 -4.28 -34.94 12.38
N LEU A 827 -5.53 -35.34 12.67
CA LEU A 827 -6.28 -36.36 11.95
C LEU A 827 -7.00 -35.88 10.66
N SER A 828 -6.91 -34.60 10.30
CA SER A 828 -7.69 -34.00 9.20
C SER A 828 -7.37 -34.59 7.81
N TYR A 829 -6.18 -35.17 7.64
CA TYR A 829 -5.79 -35.93 6.45
C TYR A 829 -6.43 -37.34 6.44
N LEU A 830 -6.44 -38.02 7.58
CA LEU A 830 -7.01 -39.36 7.74
C LEU A 830 -8.53 -39.37 7.54
N PHE A 831 -9.23 -38.35 8.04
CA PHE A 831 -10.68 -38.23 7.84
C PHE A 831 -11.11 -37.82 6.41
N LYS A 832 -10.17 -37.45 5.52
CA LYS A 832 -10.45 -37.20 4.10
C LYS A 832 -10.37 -38.46 3.23
N GLN A 833 -9.86 -39.57 3.74
CA GLN A 833 -9.79 -40.83 3.00
C GLN A 833 -10.98 -41.72 3.38
N THR A 834 -11.85 -42.03 2.42
CA THR A 834 -13.05 -42.84 2.65
C THR A 834 -12.79 -44.34 2.82
N ASP A 835 -11.57 -44.80 2.50
CA ASP A 835 -11.22 -46.23 2.45
C ASP A 835 -9.85 -46.52 3.11
N LEU A 836 -9.76 -46.40 4.44
CA LEU A 836 -8.60 -46.86 5.22
C LEU A 836 -9.00 -47.87 6.31
N VAL A 837 -8.45 -49.08 6.20
CA VAL A 837 -8.41 -50.10 7.25
C VAL A 837 -7.01 -50.05 7.87
N GLY A 838 -6.93 -49.95 9.20
CA GLY A 838 -5.75 -49.42 9.88
C GLY A 838 -4.61 -50.39 10.17
N GLU A 839 -3.80 -50.71 9.15
CA GLU A 839 -2.44 -51.27 9.31
C GLU A 839 -1.42 -50.42 8.50
N ASP A 840 -0.12 -50.49 8.84
CA ASP A 840 1.04 -49.86 8.16
C ASP A 840 1.31 -48.34 8.32
N LEU A 841 1.02 -47.74 9.49
CA LEU A 841 1.46 -46.35 9.80
C LEU A 841 2.94 -46.18 10.24
N PRO A 842 3.52 -47.02 11.14
CA PRO A 842 4.89 -46.82 11.65
C PRO A 842 5.95 -46.95 10.54
N GLU A 843 5.81 -48.00 9.73
CA GLU A 843 6.43 -48.29 8.44
C GLU A 843 6.90 -47.06 7.63
N ALA A 844 6.00 -46.08 7.48
CA ALA A 844 6.19 -44.97 6.56
C ALA A 844 7.04 -43.84 7.16
N LEU A 845 7.05 -43.75 8.50
CA LEU A 845 7.83 -42.75 9.24
C LEU A 845 9.30 -43.12 9.32
N ASP A 846 9.60 -44.42 9.39
CA ASP A 846 10.97 -44.93 9.47
C ASP A 846 11.82 -44.56 8.26
N GLY A 847 11.32 -44.90 7.06
CA GLY A 847 11.96 -44.51 5.81
C GLY A 847 11.98 -43.00 5.59
N PHE A 848 11.18 -42.20 6.29
CA PHE A 848 11.20 -40.74 6.24
C PHE A 848 12.35 -40.15 7.08
N TYR A 849 12.57 -40.69 8.30
CA TYR A 849 13.67 -40.22 9.15
C TYR A 849 15.06 -40.66 8.67
N GLU A 850 15.23 -41.87 8.12
CA GLU A 850 16.52 -42.35 7.59
C GLU A 850 17.04 -41.54 6.38
N ARG A 851 16.19 -40.71 5.75
CA ARG A 851 16.55 -39.89 4.58
C ARG A 851 16.70 -38.40 4.88
N MET A 852 16.59 -37.99 6.14
CA MET A 852 16.96 -36.62 6.54
C MET A 852 18.48 -36.49 6.69
N PRO A 853 19.13 -35.48 6.09
CA PRO A 853 20.47 -35.10 6.52
C PRO A 853 20.39 -34.49 7.93
N HIS A 854 21.31 -34.90 8.81
CA HIS A 854 21.47 -34.38 10.18
C HIS A 854 22.18 -33.02 10.19
#